data_AF-A0AA88KYA9-F1
#
_entry.id   AF-A0AA88KYA9-F1
#
_cell.length_a   1.000
_cell.length_b   1.000
_cell.length_c   1.000
_cell.angle_alpha   90.00
_cell.angle_beta   90.00
_cell.angle_gamma   90.00
#
_symmetry.space_group_name_H-M   'P 1'
#
loop_
_entity.id
_entity.type
_entity.pdbx_description
1 polymer ?
#
loop_
_entity_poly.entity_id
_entity_poly.type
_entity_poly.pdbx_seq_one_letter_code
_entity_poly.pdbx_strand_id
1 'polypeptide(L)'
;MGGAAPGSGPLGKWISVPKGASSLNCQRIPSSAAVDDNKMQQLKNMTFKWQYSEGNIGDIVFVASVLIGDRYWLVMSDRLRWNPFPSDLSGCGTNKSCFRLCPYWQSNCPLSAAIIVAMFETSSQYGGDVVAITLKGDTSQNQNFVAVGFGKDPVRLNKLDINACFRDNGQIMLANYFQESPTSTPFLQSGVIVPEITDADGSELWCRFRRPIRGTGSNLISLNQPLYQFYFRGLQNSTDCAVSPKKRLYLTVSPIAKIVSNSPVNRQLELNWVNFENLDGDWIGLFDYDPKNVSNLNPLVRVDANDFPGYYRTIVEFPIYSLKNKSEECIGYWIAYIRNKKKILSKNCIRPKKQWMFDSRFSIGEFPLHSVFLPGVHNGGSYFPYSPSSDTIITRYSVCQDEDIYNQLSYGIRYLDLRVGYYSDLPEKFWVNHDVYRFHPLSAVVNDLLAFVKESRDVVIVDIHRFPAGFKSNNRAKHQELVNYLERSLGEHLIPRALGLDVTLNDIWRTNSTIILAYADRHTAMTHPLLWPTIPQEWGDKQTLPSLKAFIKHAMNRRSYSNYPWAAMAELTPTTFDILFRPSEGIRKLAGLSNREVTKWFREDWWDRASIVAVDFFLSTDIVDVAINANLDRIYCINVSRSTTFPVNDTALVNPVSIPY
;
A
#
# COMPACT_ATOMS: atom_id res chain seq x y z
N MET A 1 -55.83 -32.02 -8.62
CA MET A 1 -55.96 -31.85 -7.16
C MET A 1 -54.68 -32.34 -6.53
N GLY A 2 -53.89 -31.43 -5.97
CA GLY A 2 -52.75 -31.71 -5.10
C GLY A 2 -52.75 -30.58 -4.08
N GLY A 3 -52.98 -30.92 -2.80
CA GLY A 3 -53.15 -29.94 -1.73
C GLY A 3 -51.84 -29.20 -1.46
N ALA A 4 -51.90 -27.86 -1.48
CA ALA A 4 -50.83 -27.01 -1.00
C ALA A 4 -50.80 -27.04 0.54
N ALA A 5 -49.59 -27.08 1.10
CA ALA A 5 -49.36 -26.96 2.54
C ALA A 5 -50.00 -25.64 3.08
N PRO A 6 -50.61 -25.67 4.27
CA PRO A 6 -51.24 -24.49 4.85
C PRO A 6 -50.14 -23.51 5.31
N GLY A 7 -50.05 -22.34 4.67
CA GLY A 7 -49.19 -21.26 5.18
C GLY A 7 -48.55 -20.31 4.16
N SER A 8 -48.73 -20.45 2.86
CA SER A 8 -48.17 -19.46 1.90
C SER A 8 -49.14 -19.17 0.76
N GLY A 9 -50.08 -18.26 1.03
CA GLY A 9 -50.73 -17.53 -0.06
C GLY A 9 -49.71 -16.64 -0.81
N PRO A 10 -50.05 -16.12 -1.99
CA PRO A 10 -49.19 -15.20 -2.73
C PRO A 10 -48.71 -14.04 -1.83
N LEU A 11 -47.39 -13.91 -1.68
CA LEU A 11 -46.73 -12.95 -0.81
C LEU A 11 -46.70 -11.52 -1.39
N GLY A 12 -47.55 -11.16 -2.35
CA GLY A 12 -47.53 -9.84 -3.00
C GLY A 12 -48.28 -9.81 -4.34
N LYS A 13 -48.23 -8.66 -5.03
CA LYS A 13 -48.99 -8.38 -6.26
C LYS A 13 -48.11 -7.81 -7.38
N TRP A 14 -48.40 -8.18 -8.62
CA TRP A 14 -47.84 -7.56 -9.82
C TRP A 14 -48.49 -6.20 -10.05
N ILE A 15 -47.69 -5.13 -9.96
CA ILE A 15 -48.13 -3.75 -10.24
C ILE A 15 -48.10 -3.47 -11.75
N SER A 16 -47.09 -4.00 -12.45
CA SER A 16 -46.91 -3.76 -13.88
C SER A 16 -46.43 -5.03 -14.55
N VAL A 17 -47.07 -5.35 -15.67
CA VAL A 17 -46.73 -6.49 -16.52
C VAL A 17 -46.47 -6.00 -17.96
N PRO A 18 -45.62 -6.68 -18.74
CA PRO A 18 -45.31 -6.30 -20.12
C PRO A 18 -46.53 -6.23 -21.03
N LYS A 19 -46.43 -5.45 -22.11
CA LYS A 19 -47.50 -5.30 -23.12
C LYS A 19 -47.77 -6.66 -23.78
N GLY A 20 -48.98 -7.20 -23.59
CA GLY A 20 -49.38 -8.54 -24.05
C GLY A 20 -49.62 -9.54 -22.90
N ALA A 21 -49.08 -9.27 -21.71
CA ALA A 21 -49.40 -10.02 -20.50
C ALA A 21 -50.58 -9.39 -19.74
N SER A 22 -51.30 -10.22 -18.99
CA SER A 22 -52.39 -9.86 -18.09
C SER A 22 -52.09 -10.37 -16.69
N SER A 23 -52.43 -9.59 -15.66
CA SER A 23 -52.37 -10.08 -14.28
C SER A 23 -53.56 -11.00 -14.00
N LEU A 24 -53.34 -12.02 -13.17
CA LEU A 24 -54.33 -12.98 -12.73
C LEU A 24 -54.53 -12.92 -11.23
N ASN A 25 -55.75 -13.25 -10.81
CA ASN A 25 -56.13 -13.33 -9.41
C ASN A 25 -56.10 -14.79 -8.96
N CYS A 26 -55.00 -15.22 -8.37
CA CYS A 26 -54.89 -16.51 -7.71
C CYS A 26 -55.33 -16.41 -6.25
N GLN A 27 -56.07 -17.41 -5.76
CA GLN A 27 -56.46 -17.54 -4.35
C GLN A 27 -57.11 -16.27 -3.74
N ARG A 28 -57.92 -15.54 -4.52
CA ARG A 28 -58.60 -14.30 -4.13
C ARG A 28 -57.67 -13.11 -3.83
N ILE A 29 -56.39 -13.19 -4.17
CA ILE A 29 -55.46 -12.06 -4.09
C ILE A 29 -55.35 -11.40 -5.47
N PRO A 30 -55.72 -10.11 -5.60
CA PRO A 30 -55.65 -9.39 -6.87
C PRO A 30 -54.22 -9.35 -7.44
N SER A 31 -54.08 -9.63 -8.73
CA SER A 31 -52.82 -9.57 -9.47
C SER A 31 -51.68 -10.39 -8.84
N SER A 32 -51.98 -11.54 -8.23
CA SER A 32 -50.99 -12.41 -7.59
C SER A 32 -50.16 -13.23 -8.58
N ALA A 33 -50.60 -13.37 -9.83
CA ALA A 33 -49.85 -13.98 -10.92
C ALA A 33 -49.92 -13.13 -12.19
N ALA A 34 -49.09 -13.44 -13.18
CA ALA A 34 -49.13 -12.82 -14.51
C ALA A 34 -49.09 -13.93 -15.58
N VAL A 35 -49.89 -13.78 -16.64
CA VAL A 35 -49.97 -14.72 -17.76
C VAL A 35 -49.95 -13.95 -19.08
N ASP A 36 -49.36 -14.52 -20.12
CA ASP A 36 -49.45 -14.01 -21.50
C ASP A 36 -50.44 -14.89 -22.28
N ASP A 37 -51.42 -14.28 -22.93
CA ASP A 37 -52.48 -14.97 -23.67
C ASP A 37 -52.30 -14.80 -25.20
N ASN A 38 -51.23 -15.42 -25.71
CA ASN A 38 -51.03 -15.81 -27.12
C ASN A 38 -50.42 -14.81 -28.13
N LYS A 39 -49.42 -13.98 -27.76
CA LYS A 39 -48.63 -13.23 -28.78
C LYS A 39 -47.10 -13.31 -28.62
N MET A 40 -46.58 -14.43 -28.12
CA MET A 40 -45.13 -14.66 -27.96
C MET A 40 -44.39 -14.98 -29.28
N GLN A 41 -44.23 -14.02 -30.19
CA GLN A 41 -43.39 -14.25 -31.38
C GLN A 41 -41.93 -13.79 -31.22
N GLN A 42 -41.61 -12.85 -30.33
CA GLN A 42 -40.21 -12.50 -29.99
C GLN A 42 -40.13 -11.89 -28.58
N LEU A 43 -39.60 -12.63 -27.59
CA LEU A 43 -39.40 -12.11 -26.23
C LEU A 43 -37.91 -11.97 -25.91
N LYS A 44 -37.41 -10.74 -25.90
CA LYS A 44 -36.20 -10.32 -25.20
C LYS A 44 -36.55 -9.06 -24.39
N ASN A 45 -36.00 -8.94 -23.18
CA ASN A 45 -36.14 -7.76 -22.30
C ASN A 45 -37.56 -7.49 -21.77
N MET A 46 -38.23 -8.52 -21.21
CA MET A 46 -39.47 -8.33 -20.47
C MET A 46 -39.20 -7.83 -19.05
N THR A 47 -39.89 -6.77 -18.63
CA THR A 47 -39.79 -6.22 -17.28
C THR A 47 -41.13 -6.33 -16.57
N PHE A 48 -41.13 -6.98 -15.41
CA PHE A 48 -42.29 -7.08 -14.53
C PHE A 48 -42.01 -6.28 -13.25
N LYS A 49 -43.02 -5.60 -12.70
CA LYS A 49 -42.94 -4.95 -11.38
C LYS A 49 -43.85 -5.65 -10.40
N TRP A 50 -43.27 -6.14 -9.32
CA TRP A 50 -43.98 -6.80 -8.22
C TRP A 50 -43.78 -6.02 -6.93
N GLN A 51 -44.79 -6.01 -6.07
CA GLN A 51 -44.76 -5.32 -4.78
C GLN A 51 -45.41 -6.17 -3.70
N TYR A 52 -44.79 -6.13 -2.53
CA TYR A 52 -45.35 -6.66 -1.30
C TYR A 52 -45.89 -5.54 -0.39
N SER A 53 -46.82 -5.89 0.50
CA SER A 53 -47.57 -4.95 1.32
C SER A 53 -46.97 -4.63 2.69
N GLU A 54 -46.26 -5.53 3.41
CA GLU A 54 -45.49 -5.20 4.66
C GLU A 54 -44.96 -6.43 5.44
N GLY A 55 -43.72 -6.38 5.97
CA GLY A 55 -43.16 -7.36 6.93
C GLY A 55 -42.08 -8.31 6.37
N ASN A 56 -41.27 -8.94 7.23
CA ASN A 56 -40.23 -9.88 6.79
C ASN A 56 -40.85 -11.16 6.20
N ILE A 57 -40.79 -11.32 4.88
CA ILE A 57 -41.30 -12.49 4.16
C ILE A 57 -40.24 -13.54 3.83
N GLY A 58 -39.02 -13.36 4.33
CA GLY A 58 -37.88 -14.23 4.05
C GLY A 58 -37.35 -14.07 2.63
N ASP A 59 -36.55 -15.05 2.19
CA ASP A 59 -35.98 -15.07 0.85
C ASP A 59 -37.08 -15.30 -0.21
N ILE A 60 -37.08 -14.48 -1.26
CA ILE A 60 -38.05 -14.55 -2.36
C ILE A 60 -37.40 -15.20 -3.57
N VAL A 61 -38.14 -16.07 -4.25
CA VAL A 61 -37.77 -16.62 -5.57
C VAL A 61 -38.95 -16.44 -6.52
N PHE A 62 -38.69 -15.88 -7.69
CA PHE A 62 -39.67 -15.81 -8.76
C PHE A 62 -39.56 -17.05 -9.64
N VAL A 63 -40.70 -17.64 -9.97
CA VAL A 63 -40.78 -18.85 -10.80
C VAL A 63 -41.60 -18.53 -12.03
N ALA A 64 -40.99 -18.65 -13.21
CA ALA A 64 -41.67 -18.58 -14.49
C ALA A 64 -41.88 -20.01 -15.02
N SER A 65 -43.14 -20.35 -15.32
CA SER A 65 -43.51 -21.61 -15.94
C SER A 65 -43.82 -21.36 -17.41
N VAL A 66 -43.11 -22.01 -18.32
CA VAL A 66 -43.21 -21.80 -19.77
C VAL A 66 -43.68 -23.10 -20.42
N LEU A 67 -44.76 -23.05 -21.19
CA LEU A 67 -45.28 -24.18 -21.97
C LEU A 67 -45.25 -23.82 -23.46
N ILE A 68 -44.54 -24.61 -24.28
CA ILE A 68 -44.51 -24.43 -25.75
C ILE A 68 -44.77 -25.78 -26.39
N GLY A 69 -45.92 -25.90 -27.07
CA GLY A 69 -46.40 -27.20 -27.56
C GLY A 69 -46.66 -28.16 -26.40
N ASP A 70 -45.96 -29.29 -26.40
CA ASP A 70 -46.00 -30.34 -25.37
C ASP A 70 -44.85 -30.23 -24.34
N ARG A 71 -43.97 -29.23 -24.48
CA ARG A 71 -42.79 -29.06 -23.61
C ARG A 71 -43.01 -28.00 -22.54
N TYR A 72 -42.65 -28.34 -21.31
CA TYR A 72 -42.80 -27.50 -20.11
C TYR A 72 -41.44 -27.21 -19.46
N TRP A 73 -41.17 -25.94 -19.17
CA TRP A 73 -39.97 -25.47 -18.49
C TRP A 73 -40.32 -24.67 -17.23
N LEU A 74 -39.52 -24.85 -16.19
CA LEU A 74 -39.50 -24.00 -15.01
C LEU A 74 -38.21 -23.20 -14.99
N VAL A 75 -38.33 -21.88 -14.96
CA VAL A 75 -37.22 -20.95 -14.81
C VAL A 75 -37.37 -20.27 -13.46
N MET A 76 -36.37 -20.41 -12.59
CA MET A 76 -36.36 -19.79 -11.27
C MET A 76 -35.36 -18.64 -11.25
N SER A 77 -35.70 -17.53 -10.60
CA SER A 77 -34.75 -16.46 -10.33
C SER A 77 -33.73 -16.88 -9.28
N ASP A 78 -32.66 -16.11 -9.15
CA ASP A 78 -31.84 -16.13 -7.94
C ASP A 78 -32.70 -15.75 -6.72
N ARG A 79 -32.25 -16.19 -5.53
CA ARG A 79 -32.89 -15.83 -4.26
C ARG A 79 -32.66 -14.35 -3.94
N LEU A 80 -33.74 -13.59 -3.85
CA LEU A 80 -33.76 -12.24 -3.29
C LEU A 80 -33.81 -12.35 -1.77
N ARG A 81 -32.70 -12.04 -1.09
CA ARG A 81 -32.65 -12.02 0.38
C ARG A 81 -33.42 -10.85 0.96
N TRP A 82 -33.99 -11.02 2.16
CA TRP A 82 -34.69 -9.96 2.88
C TRP A 82 -33.81 -8.71 3.06
N ASN A 83 -34.29 -7.56 2.58
CA ASN A 83 -33.65 -6.27 2.77
C ASN A 83 -34.30 -5.55 3.97
N PRO A 84 -33.58 -5.35 5.09
CA PRO A 84 -34.13 -4.72 6.29
C PRO A 84 -34.24 -3.19 6.19
N PHE A 85 -33.89 -2.58 5.06
CA PHE A 85 -34.04 -1.14 4.84
C PHE A 85 -35.43 -0.77 4.26
N PRO A 86 -36.02 0.38 4.66
CA PRO A 86 -35.56 1.28 5.72
C PRO A 86 -35.66 0.61 7.10
N SER A 87 -34.63 0.80 7.94
CA SER A 87 -34.56 0.18 9.26
C SER A 87 -35.72 0.61 10.16
N ASP A 88 -36.22 -0.32 10.99
CA ASP A 88 -37.31 -0.04 11.92
C ASP A 88 -36.89 0.90 13.07
N LEU A 89 -37.84 1.75 13.48
CA LEU A 89 -37.70 2.75 14.54
C LEU A 89 -37.97 2.21 15.95
N SER A 90 -38.28 0.91 16.09
CA SER A 90 -38.41 0.30 17.41
C SER A 90 -37.16 0.54 18.25
N GLY A 91 -37.37 1.04 19.47
CA GLY A 91 -36.29 1.30 20.41
C GLY A 91 -35.56 2.63 20.27
N CYS A 92 -35.96 3.49 19.33
CA CYS A 92 -35.42 4.85 19.24
C CYS A 92 -35.72 5.66 20.52
N GLY A 93 -34.69 6.22 21.14
CA GLY A 93 -34.76 6.95 22.41
C GLY A 93 -34.60 6.07 23.66
N THR A 94 -34.62 4.74 23.52
CA THR A 94 -34.45 3.80 24.64
C THR A 94 -33.17 2.99 24.53
N ASN A 95 -33.00 2.26 23.43
CA ASN A 95 -31.87 1.37 23.16
C ASN A 95 -31.21 1.67 21.80
N LYS A 96 -31.74 2.65 21.06
CA LYS A 96 -31.16 3.22 19.85
C LYS A 96 -31.19 4.74 19.93
N SER A 97 -30.14 5.40 19.44
CA SER A 97 -30.20 6.84 19.13
C SER A 97 -30.56 6.98 17.66
N CYS A 98 -31.61 7.74 17.36
CA CYS A 98 -32.12 7.88 15.99
C CYS A 98 -32.23 9.35 15.61
N PHE A 99 -31.75 9.67 14.42
CA PHE A 99 -31.83 10.98 13.82
C PHE A 99 -32.33 10.85 12.38
N ARG A 100 -33.16 11.79 11.97
CA ARG A 100 -33.50 11.99 10.56
C ARG A 100 -33.61 13.46 10.25
N LEU A 101 -33.18 13.82 9.05
CA LEU A 101 -33.37 15.14 8.47
C LEU A 101 -34.39 15.03 7.34
N CYS A 102 -35.55 15.66 7.51
CA CYS A 102 -36.55 15.74 6.46
C CYS A 102 -36.30 16.92 5.52
N PRO A 103 -36.83 16.86 4.28
CA PRO A 103 -36.79 18.00 3.37
C PRO A 103 -37.43 19.25 3.96
N TYR A 104 -36.99 20.44 3.53
CA TYR A 104 -37.41 21.72 4.12
C TYR A 104 -38.93 21.96 4.09
N TRP A 105 -39.64 21.32 3.16
CA TRP A 105 -41.09 21.41 3.00
C TRP A 105 -41.89 20.44 3.90
N GLN A 106 -41.23 19.59 4.69
CA GLN A 106 -41.90 18.59 5.52
C GLN A 106 -41.21 18.43 6.88
N SER A 107 -41.91 18.76 7.96
CA SER A 107 -41.39 18.63 9.33
C SER A 107 -41.33 17.19 9.85
N ASN A 108 -42.14 16.29 9.29
CA ASN A 108 -42.21 14.87 9.67
C ASN A 108 -42.40 14.01 8.41
N CYS A 109 -41.37 13.28 8.01
CA CYS A 109 -41.32 12.46 6.80
C CYS A 109 -40.99 10.99 7.14
N PRO A 110 -41.49 9.99 6.39
CA PRO A 110 -41.08 8.60 6.58
C PRO A 110 -39.58 8.43 6.31
N LEU A 111 -38.96 7.37 6.84
CA LEU A 111 -37.51 7.15 6.71
C LEU A 111 -37.04 7.04 5.26
N SER A 112 -37.87 6.48 4.38
CA SER A 112 -37.63 6.46 2.94
C SER A 112 -37.54 7.88 2.35
N ALA A 113 -38.34 8.83 2.83
CA ALA A 113 -38.36 10.21 2.31
C ALA A 113 -37.37 11.17 3.02
N ALA A 114 -36.63 10.70 4.04
CA ALA A 114 -35.67 11.54 4.75
C ALA A 114 -34.38 11.75 3.94
N ILE A 115 -33.77 12.94 4.01
CA ILE A 115 -32.52 13.28 3.32
C ILE A 115 -31.33 12.56 3.97
N ILE A 116 -31.28 12.58 5.31
CA ILE A 116 -30.30 11.88 6.12
C ILE A 116 -31.07 11.05 7.13
N VAL A 117 -30.68 9.80 7.33
CA VAL A 117 -31.06 8.98 8.48
C VAL A 117 -29.79 8.50 9.13
N ALA A 118 -29.73 8.56 10.45
CA ALA A 118 -28.65 7.95 11.22
C ALA A 118 -29.23 7.24 12.43
N MET A 119 -28.84 5.99 12.63
CA MET A 119 -29.22 5.21 13.80
C MET A 119 -27.99 4.59 14.44
N PHE A 120 -27.96 4.60 15.76
CA PHE A 120 -26.84 4.12 16.57
C PHE A 120 -27.36 3.16 17.63
N GLU A 121 -26.78 1.97 17.69
CA GLU A 121 -27.18 0.93 18.64
C GLU A 121 -25.92 0.39 19.34
N THR A 122 -25.97 0.34 20.67
CA THR A 122 -24.99 -0.34 21.52
C THR A 122 -25.62 -1.63 22.04
N SER A 123 -24.81 -2.67 22.21
CA SER A 123 -25.28 -3.93 22.80
C SER A 123 -24.15 -4.58 23.58
N SER A 124 -24.48 -5.16 24.73
CA SER A 124 -23.55 -5.98 25.53
C SER A 124 -23.00 -7.17 24.74
N GLN A 125 -23.73 -7.64 23.71
CA GLN A 125 -23.28 -8.70 22.81
C GLN A 125 -22.15 -8.28 21.87
N TYR A 126 -21.95 -6.98 21.62
CA TYR A 126 -20.95 -6.46 20.69
C TYR A 126 -19.66 -5.99 21.38
N GLY A 127 -19.62 -5.96 22.72
CA GLY A 127 -18.57 -5.31 23.50
C GLY A 127 -18.91 -3.84 23.76
N GLY A 128 -18.69 -3.35 24.98
CA GLY A 128 -19.22 -2.06 25.47
C GLY A 128 -18.75 -0.79 24.75
N ASP A 129 -17.87 -0.91 23.76
CA ASP A 129 -17.34 0.20 22.96
C ASP A 129 -17.62 0.06 21.45
N VAL A 130 -18.35 -0.98 21.04
CA VAL A 130 -18.78 -1.20 19.66
C VAL A 130 -20.15 -0.60 19.43
N VAL A 131 -20.26 0.21 18.37
CA VAL A 131 -21.51 0.83 17.94
C VAL A 131 -21.90 0.27 16.59
N ALA A 132 -23.16 -0.17 16.47
CA ALA A 132 -23.79 -0.42 15.19
C ALA A 132 -24.33 0.90 14.64
N ILE A 133 -23.85 1.28 13.46
CA ILE A 133 -24.16 2.53 12.79
C ILE A 133 -24.97 2.19 11.54
N THR A 134 -26.16 2.77 11.41
CA THR A 134 -26.95 2.75 10.18
C THR A 134 -27.01 4.16 9.61
N LEU A 135 -26.65 4.35 8.35
CA LEU A 135 -26.77 5.63 7.64
C LEU A 135 -27.64 5.48 6.40
N LYS A 136 -28.45 6.52 6.14
CA LYS A 136 -29.09 6.79 4.85
C LYS A 136 -28.63 8.15 4.33
N GLY A 137 -28.35 8.22 3.04
CA GLY A 137 -28.19 9.48 2.32
C GLY A 137 -29.01 9.48 1.03
N ASP A 138 -29.51 10.66 0.65
CA ASP A 138 -29.90 10.95 -0.73
C ASP A 138 -28.69 11.52 -1.48
N THR A 139 -28.23 10.77 -2.49
CA THR A 139 -27.18 11.09 -3.45
C THR A 139 -27.70 11.79 -4.70
N SER A 140 -28.89 12.40 -4.66
CA SER A 140 -29.39 13.23 -5.76
C SER A 140 -28.56 14.50 -5.91
N GLN A 141 -28.56 15.11 -7.11
CA GLN A 141 -27.89 16.40 -7.39
C GLN A 141 -26.38 16.42 -7.06
N ASN A 142 -25.59 15.48 -7.60
CA ASN A 142 -24.14 15.40 -7.45
C ASN A 142 -23.64 15.10 -6.02
N GLN A 143 -24.47 14.69 -5.06
CA GLN A 143 -23.97 14.27 -3.74
C GLN A 143 -23.57 12.79 -3.78
N ASN A 144 -22.39 12.39 -3.30
CA ASN A 144 -21.92 10.99 -3.37
C ASN A 144 -21.71 10.33 -1.99
N PHE A 145 -21.72 11.09 -0.90
CA PHE A 145 -21.53 10.56 0.45
C PHE A 145 -22.53 11.10 1.47
N VAL A 146 -22.77 10.30 2.50
CA VAL A 146 -23.34 10.69 3.79
C VAL A 146 -22.36 10.31 4.89
N ALA A 147 -22.17 11.17 5.88
CA ALA A 147 -21.31 10.85 7.02
C ALA A 147 -21.84 11.41 8.34
N VAL A 148 -21.41 10.80 9.43
CA VAL A 148 -21.63 11.30 10.80
C VAL A 148 -20.31 11.38 11.59
N GLY A 149 -20.02 12.57 12.12
CA GLY A 149 -18.89 12.85 12.99
C GLY A 149 -19.28 12.84 14.46
N PHE A 150 -18.43 12.27 15.32
CA PHE A 150 -18.54 12.38 16.77
C PHE A 150 -17.45 13.30 17.31
N GLY A 151 -17.84 14.29 18.13
CA GLY A 151 -16.93 15.24 18.74
C GLY A 151 -17.32 15.62 20.16
N LYS A 152 -16.41 16.26 20.90
CA LYS A 152 -16.68 16.78 22.26
C LYS A 152 -17.16 18.23 22.27
N ASP A 153 -16.86 18.97 21.21
CA ASP A 153 -17.24 20.38 21.06
C ASP A 153 -18.59 20.44 20.31
N PRO A 154 -19.61 21.15 20.82
CA PRO A 154 -20.91 21.30 20.16
C PRO A 154 -20.91 22.26 18.96
N VAL A 155 -19.84 23.01 18.74
CA VAL A 155 -19.82 24.12 17.77
C VAL A 155 -18.68 23.97 16.78
N ARG A 156 -17.50 23.52 17.23
CA ARG A 156 -16.30 23.44 16.39
C ARG A 156 -16.12 22.06 15.79
N LEU A 157 -15.84 22.01 14.49
CA LEU A 157 -15.48 20.79 13.74
C LEU A 157 -14.01 20.37 14.03
N ASN A 158 -13.67 20.21 15.31
CA ASN A 158 -12.32 19.88 15.75
C ASN A 158 -12.31 18.52 16.44
N LYS A 159 -11.28 17.72 16.14
CA LYS A 159 -11.09 16.38 16.72
C LYS A 159 -12.34 15.50 16.54
N LEU A 160 -12.82 15.40 15.31
CA LEU A 160 -14.00 14.61 14.94
C LEU A 160 -13.62 13.21 14.49
N ASP A 161 -14.39 12.22 14.96
CA ASP A 161 -14.38 10.85 14.44
C ASP A 161 -15.56 10.66 13.47
N ILE A 162 -15.25 10.66 12.19
CA ILE A 162 -16.20 10.73 11.07
C ILE A 162 -16.42 9.35 10.49
N ASN A 163 -17.68 8.95 10.36
CA ASN A 163 -18.14 7.68 9.82
C ASN A 163 -18.86 7.96 8.52
N ALA A 164 -18.30 7.53 7.40
CA ALA A 164 -18.80 7.85 6.07
C ALA A 164 -19.29 6.62 5.33
N CYS A 165 -20.31 6.85 4.52
CA CYS A 165 -20.91 5.90 3.62
C CYS A 165 -21.15 6.59 2.29
N PHE A 166 -20.60 6.05 1.22
CA PHE A 166 -20.57 6.72 -0.06
C PHE A 166 -20.67 5.76 -1.21
N ARG A 167 -21.13 6.27 -2.37
CA ARG A 167 -21.21 5.49 -3.60
C ARG A 167 -19.94 5.71 -4.41
N ASP A 168 -19.26 4.63 -4.74
CA ASP A 168 -18.09 4.60 -5.62
C ASP A 168 -18.28 3.52 -6.69
N ASN A 169 -18.20 3.91 -7.97
CA ASN A 169 -18.43 3.01 -9.11
C ASN A 169 -19.70 2.15 -9.04
N GLY A 170 -20.78 2.70 -8.47
CA GLY A 170 -22.07 2.00 -8.29
C GLY A 170 -22.13 1.05 -7.09
N GLN A 171 -21.05 0.93 -6.32
CA GLN A 171 -21.00 0.17 -5.06
C GLN A 171 -21.02 1.11 -3.86
N ILE A 172 -21.51 0.60 -2.73
CA ILE A 172 -21.49 1.35 -1.45
C ILE A 172 -20.23 1.00 -0.68
N MET A 173 -19.46 2.03 -0.37
CA MET A 173 -18.21 1.98 0.38
C MET A 173 -18.42 2.56 1.77
N LEU A 174 -17.67 2.04 2.75
CA LEU A 174 -17.66 2.50 4.13
C LEU A 174 -16.26 3.00 4.48
N ALA A 175 -16.19 4.13 5.19
CA ALA A 175 -14.92 4.68 5.64
C ALA A 175 -15.06 5.35 7.00
N ASN A 176 -13.92 5.47 7.70
CA ASN A 176 -13.82 6.22 8.93
C ASN A 176 -12.63 7.19 8.87
N TYR A 177 -12.89 8.46 9.13
CA TYR A 177 -11.91 9.52 9.07
C TYR A 177 -11.76 10.20 10.43
N PHE A 178 -10.60 10.79 10.67
CA PHE A 178 -10.39 11.72 11.76
C PHE A 178 -10.06 13.09 11.22
N GLN A 179 -10.75 14.11 11.76
CA GLN A 179 -10.49 15.50 11.43
C GLN A 179 -9.97 16.22 12.66
N GLU A 180 -8.75 16.75 12.58
CA GLU A 180 -8.12 17.43 13.71
C GLU A 180 -8.69 18.85 13.91
N SER A 181 -8.90 19.57 12.81
CA SER A 181 -9.43 20.93 12.74
C SER A 181 -10.28 21.15 11.48
N PRO A 182 -11.05 22.25 11.38
CA PRO A 182 -11.96 22.49 10.25
C PRO A 182 -11.19 22.77 8.95
N THR A 183 -9.93 23.20 9.07
CA THR A 183 -9.02 23.48 7.96
C THR A 183 -8.09 22.30 7.64
N SER A 184 -8.02 21.28 8.51
CA SER A 184 -7.26 20.06 8.24
C SER A 184 -8.03 19.12 7.32
N THR A 185 -7.33 18.47 6.40
CA THR A 185 -7.89 17.38 5.60
C THR A 185 -8.16 16.19 6.51
N PRO A 186 -9.39 15.63 6.53
CA PRO A 186 -9.68 14.43 7.30
C PRO A 186 -8.81 13.26 6.82
N PHE A 187 -8.13 12.57 7.73
CA PHE A 187 -7.32 11.40 7.38
C PHE A 187 -8.04 10.10 7.77
N LEU A 188 -7.89 9.06 6.97
CA LEU A 188 -8.51 7.76 7.23
C LEU A 188 -7.88 7.13 8.50
N GLN A 189 -8.69 6.65 9.46
CA GLN A 189 -8.14 5.94 10.61
C GLN A 189 -8.10 4.42 10.36
N SER A 190 -7.09 3.73 10.89
CA SER A 190 -6.87 2.28 10.73
C SER A 190 -7.81 1.40 11.58
N GLY A 191 -9.07 1.79 11.75
CA GLY A 191 -10.05 1.08 12.57
C GLY A 191 -10.74 -0.08 11.82
N VAL A 192 -11.21 -1.08 12.57
CA VAL A 192 -11.99 -2.20 12.02
C VAL A 192 -13.43 -1.74 11.77
N ILE A 193 -13.83 -1.65 10.51
CA ILE A 193 -15.25 -1.54 10.11
C ILE A 193 -15.73 -2.95 9.74
N VAL A 194 -16.76 -3.43 10.43
CA VAL A 194 -17.45 -4.68 10.13
C VAL A 194 -18.73 -4.35 9.35
N PRO A 195 -18.76 -4.45 8.02
CA PRO A 195 -19.97 -4.23 7.24
C PRO A 195 -21.03 -5.29 7.59
N GLU A 196 -22.29 -4.88 7.75
CA GLU A 196 -23.42 -5.81 7.95
C GLU A 196 -24.24 -5.94 6.67
N ILE A 197 -24.75 -4.80 6.16
CA ILE A 197 -25.58 -4.77 4.96
C ILE A 197 -25.55 -3.36 4.33
N THR A 198 -25.58 -3.30 3.01
CA THR A 198 -25.67 -2.06 2.24
C THR A 198 -26.72 -2.23 1.13
N ASP A 199 -27.37 -1.14 0.75
CA ASP A 199 -28.37 -1.13 -0.33
C ASP A 199 -28.39 0.21 -1.05
N ALA A 200 -28.53 0.16 -2.37
CA ALA A 200 -28.53 1.33 -3.24
C ALA A 200 -29.70 1.24 -4.22
N ASP A 201 -30.67 2.15 -4.08
CA ASP A 201 -31.82 2.26 -4.98
C ASP A 201 -31.91 3.68 -5.54
N GLY A 202 -31.73 3.83 -6.85
CA GLY A 202 -31.74 5.14 -7.50
C GLY A 202 -30.68 6.09 -6.90
N SER A 203 -31.13 7.22 -6.36
CA SER A 203 -30.28 8.18 -5.64
C SER A 203 -30.19 7.89 -4.13
N GLU A 204 -30.76 6.81 -3.64
CA GLU A 204 -30.68 6.48 -2.22
C GLU A 204 -29.52 5.53 -1.95
N LEU A 205 -28.86 5.72 -0.83
CA LEU A 205 -27.92 4.76 -0.28
C LEU A 205 -28.25 4.48 1.18
N TRP A 206 -28.13 3.21 1.55
CA TRP A 206 -28.27 2.69 2.90
C TRP A 206 -27.05 1.84 3.24
N CYS A 207 -26.59 1.96 4.47
CA CYS A 207 -25.49 1.16 4.96
C CYS A 207 -25.61 0.95 6.46
N ARG A 208 -25.32 -0.27 6.88
CA ARG A 208 -25.24 -0.67 8.27
C ARG A 208 -23.94 -1.40 8.52
N PHE A 209 -23.22 -0.98 9.55
CA PHE A 209 -21.92 -1.53 9.91
C PHE A 209 -21.66 -1.37 11.41
N ARG A 210 -20.75 -2.18 11.95
CA ARG A 210 -20.30 -2.08 13.33
C ARG A 210 -18.83 -1.69 13.38
N ARG A 211 -18.49 -0.82 14.33
CA ARG A 211 -17.09 -0.54 14.67
C ARG A 211 -16.94 -0.09 16.11
N PRO A 212 -15.76 -0.31 16.71
CA PRO A 212 -15.43 0.35 17.96
C PRO A 212 -15.35 1.87 17.77
N ILE A 213 -15.96 2.63 18.68
CA ILE A 213 -15.69 4.06 18.84
C ILE A 213 -14.57 4.19 19.89
N ARG A 214 -13.35 3.87 19.46
CA ARG A 214 -12.11 3.99 20.24
C ARG A 214 -11.26 5.10 19.63
N GLY A 215 -11.04 6.20 20.35
CA GLY A 215 -10.04 7.19 19.93
C GLY A 215 -8.64 6.58 19.91
N THR A 216 -7.83 6.86 18.89
CA THR A 216 -6.41 6.52 18.87
C THR A 216 -5.58 7.71 19.36
N GLY A 217 -4.73 7.52 20.38
CA GLY A 217 -3.82 8.55 20.92
C GLY A 217 -4.33 9.27 22.18
N SER A 218 -3.54 10.24 22.68
CA SER A 218 -3.70 10.94 23.98
C SER A 218 -4.95 11.83 24.14
N ASN A 219 -5.89 11.82 23.19
CA ASN A 219 -7.09 12.67 23.14
C ASN A 219 -8.36 11.84 22.85
N LEU A 220 -8.62 10.82 23.67
CA LEU A 220 -9.69 9.83 23.51
C LEU A 220 -11.10 10.43 23.38
N ILE A 221 -11.79 10.12 22.27
CA ILE A 221 -13.26 10.06 22.22
C ILE A 221 -13.68 8.77 22.94
N SER A 222 -14.64 8.88 23.86
CA SER A 222 -15.14 7.77 24.65
C SER A 222 -16.65 7.87 24.73
N LEU A 223 -17.35 6.75 24.54
CA LEU A 223 -18.79 6.66 24.72
C LEU A 223 -19.20 6.93 26.19
N ASN A 224 -18.27 6.87 27.15
CA ASN A 224 -18.52 7.18 28.56
C ASN A 224 -18.71 8.69 28.81
N GLN A 225 -18.49 9.53 27.81
CA GLN A 225 -18.67 10.98 27.88
C GLN A 225 -19.74 11.40 26.87
N PRO A 226 -20.52 12.47 27.15
CA PRO A 226 -21.43 13.03 26.15
C PRO A 226 -20.67 13.46 24.89
N LEU A 227 -21.20 13.10 23.72
CA LEU A 227 -20.65 13.44 22.42
C LEU A 227 -21.69 14.16 21.57
N TYR A 228 -21.22 15.05 20.70
CA TYR A 228 -22.03 15.75 19.72
C TYR A 228 -21.89 15.06 18.36
N GLN A 229 -23.00 14.98 17.64
CA GLN A 229 -23.08 14.40 16.32
C GLN A 229 -23.13 15.49 15.26
N PHE A 230 -22.30 15.32 14.24
CA PHE A 230 -22.18 16.20 13.10
C PHE A 230 -22.60 15.45 11.85
N TYR A 231 -23.53 15.98 11.09
CA TYR A 231 -24.06 15.30 9.90
C TYR A 231 -23.55 15.97 8.65
N PHE A 232 -23.00 15.16 7.75
CA PHE A 232 -22.38 15.61 6.51
C PHE A 232 -23.05 14.92 5.33
N ARG A 233 -23.18 15.66 4.23
CA ARG A 233 -23.51 15.16 2.90
C ARG A 233 -22.81 16.04 1.86
N GLY A 234 -22.47 15.49 0.72
CA GLY A 234 -21.89 16.30 -0.36
C GLY A 234 -21.17 15.50 -1.42
N LEU A 235 -20.38 16.21 -2.22
CA LEU A 235 -19.50 15.66 -3.24
C LEU A 235 -18.27 14.99 -2.62
N GLN A 236 -17.92 13.80 -3.10
CA GLN A 236 -16.65 13.18 -2.72
C GLN A 236 -15.50 13.91 -3.42
N ASN A 237 -14.72 14.68 -2.67
CA ASN A 237 -13.45 15.24 -3.14
C ASN A 237 -12.33 14.23 -2.90
N SER A 238 -12.10 13.32 -3.84
CA SER A 238 -11.08 12.27 -3.77
C SER A 238 -9.70 12.80 -4.17
N THR A 239 -9.02 13.57 -3.32
CA THR A 239 -7.62 13.96 -3.59
C THR A 239 -6.55 13.06 -2.99
N ASP A 240 -6.88 12.12 -2.09
CA ASP A 240 -5.92 11.12 -1.62
C ASP A 240 -6.52 9.71 -1.69
N CYS A 241 -6.05 8.93 -2.65
CA CYS A 241 -6.29 7.50 -2.69
C CYS A 241 -5.66 6.85 -1.46
N ALA A 242 -6.50 6.39 -0.53
CA ALA A 242 -6.05 5.69 0.66
C ALA A 242 -5.90 4.20 0.35
N VAL A 243 -4.67 3.69 0.37
CA VAL A 243 -4.41 2.25 0.33
C VAL A 243 -4.42 1.72 1.76
N SER A 244 -5.28 0.74 2.05
CA SER A 244 -5.36 0.15 3.39
C SER A 244 -3.99 -0.40 3.82
N PRO A 245 -3.57 -0.21 5.09
CA PRO A 245 -2.32 -0.77 5.59
C PRO A 245 -2.29 -2.28 5.39
N LYS A 246 -1.47 -2.75 4.44
CA LYS A 246 -1.35 -4.17 4.11
C LYS A 246 -0.61 -4.90 5.23
N LYS A 247 -1.04 -6.12 5.55
CA LYS A 247 -0.28 -7.07 6.39
C LYS A 247 1.03 -7.40 5.70
N ARG A 248 2.17 -7.22 6.38
CA ARG A 248 3.51 -7.47 5.83
C ARG A 248 4.26 -8.44 6.70
N LEU A 249 4.72 -9.54 6.09
CA LEU A 249 5.56 -10.54 6.72
C LEU A 249 6.80 -10.72 5.84
N TYR A 250 7.99 -10.47 6.36
CA TYR A 250 9.21 -10.50 5.55
C TYR A 250 10.46 -10.77 6.40
N LEU A 251 11.53 -11.17 5.71
CA LEU A 251 12.86 -11.40 6.27
C LEU A 251 13.77 -10.23 5.89
N THR A 252 14.59 -9.79 6.84
CA THR A 252 15.73 -8.90 6.59
C THR A 252 17.02 -9.54 7.12
N VAL A 253 18.16 -9.04 6.68
CA VAL A 253 19.49 -9.51 7.09
C VAL A 253 20.15 -8.41 7.92
N SER A 254 20.37 -8.67 9.21
CA SER A 254 20.93 -7.68 10.13
C SER A 254 22.31 -7.21 9.65
N PRO A 255 22.58 -5.89 9.64
CA PRO A 255 23.88 -5.37 9.21
C PRO A 255 24.93 -5.51 10.33
N ILE A 256 24.47 -5.76 11.56
CA ILE A 256 25.30 -5.87 12.76
C ILE A 256 26.24 -7.07 12.63
N ALA A 257 27.53 -6.79 12.82
CA ALA A 257 28.57 -7.78 12.88
C ALA A 257 29.41 -7.59 14.14
N LYS A 258 29.71 -8.68 14.84
CA LYS A 258 30.51 -8.69 16.07
C LYS A 258 31.19 -10.03 16.26
N ILE A 259 32.18 -10.09 17.15
CA ILE A 259 32.78 -11.35 17.60
C ILE A 259 32.11 -11.74 18.92
N VAL A 260 31.59 -12.96 19.00
CA VAL A 260 31.00 -13.55 20.21
C VAL A 260 31.73 -14.86 20.50
N SER A 261 32.35 -14.99 21.67
CA SER A 261 33.07 -16.20 22.07
C SER A 261 34.05 -16.72 21.00
N ASN A 262 34.86 -15.80 20.43
CA ASN A 262 35.82 -16.06 19.34
C ASN A 262 35.22 -16.49 17.99
N SER A 263 33.90 -16.43 17.82
CA SER A 263 33.23 -16.68 16.53
C SER A 263 32.63 -15.39 15.97
N PRO A 264 32.79 -15.09 14.67
CA PRO A 264 32.02 -14.03 14.05
C PRO A 264 30.53 -14.35 14.14
N VAL A 265 29.76 -13.34 14.50
CA VAL A 265 28.30 -13.34 14.37
C VAL A 265 27.93 -12.17 13.49
N ASN A 266 27.40 -12.45 12.31
CA ASN A 266 27.00 -11.45 11.33
C ASN A 266 25.78 -11.92 10.51
N ARG A 267 25.18 -11.00 9.74
CA ARG A 267 24.12 -11.32 8.78
C ARG A 267 22.98 -12.18 9.35
N GLN A 268 22.62 -11.93 10.61
CA GLN A 268 21.56 -12.66 11.28
C GLN A 268 20.21 -12.35 10.62
N LEU A 269 19.39 -13.37 10.38
CA LEU A 269 18.05 -13.19 9.86
C LEU A 269 17.16 -12.52 10.89
N GLU A 270 16.33 -11.62 10.40
CA GLU A 270 15.39 -10.82 11.17
C GLU A 270 13.97 -11.09 10.68
N LEU A 271 13.11 -11.50 11.60
CA LEU A 271 11.70 -11.77 11.37
C LEU A 271 10.93 -10.47 11.55
N ASN A 272 10.14 -10.05 10.54
CA ASN A 272 9.34 -8.83 10.60
C ASN A 272 7.86 -9.14 10.31
N TRP A 273 6.95 -8.71 11.18
CA TRP A 273 5.49 -8.81 10.99
C TRP A 273 4.80 -7.49 11.36
N VAL A 274 4.17 -6.87 10.36
CA VAL A 274 3.56 -5.54 10.47
C VAL A 274 2.08 -5.59 10.12
N ASN A 275 1.26 -4.84 10.86
CA ASN A 275 -0.20 -4.74 10.70
C ASN A 275 -0.97 -6.06 10.91
N PHE A 276 -0.40 -7.00 11.68
CA PHE A 276 -1.12 -8.21 12.11
C PHE A 276 -1.86 -7.93 13.42
N GLU A 277 -3.14 -8.33 13.48
CA GLU A 277 -3.87 -8.46 14.73
C GLU A 277 -3.46 -9.78 15.39
N ASN A 278 -2.55 -9.72 16.36
CA ASN A 278 -2.05 -10.92 17.03
C ASN A 278 -3.08 -11.46 18.01
N LEU A 279 -3.37 -12.76 17.92
CA LEU A 279 -4.21 -13.49 18.86
C LEU A 279 -3.36 -14.40 19.75
N ASP A 280 -3.88 -14.78 20.91
CA ASP A 280 -3.20 -15.70 21.81
C ASP A 280 -2.87 -17.04 21.12
N GLY A 281 -1.59 -17.42 21.16
CA GLY A 281 -1.07 -18.62 20.51
C GLY A 281 -0.74 -18.47 19.03
N ASP A 282 -0.83 -17.26 18.47
CA ASP A 282 -0.21 -16.92 17.18
C ASP A 282 1.31 -16.85 17.35
N TRP A 283 2.05 -17.37 16.37
CA TRP A 283 3.52 -17.39 16.41
C TRP A 283 4.14 -17.23 15.03
N ILE A 284 5.38 -16.74 15.01
CA ILE A 284 6.15 -16.51 13.81
C ILE A 284 7.26 -17.56 13.75
N GLY A 285 7.37 -18.22 12.60
CA GLY A 285 8.34 -19.28 12.35
C GLY A 285 9.34 -18.91 11.27
N LEU A 286 10.60 -19.25 11.50
CA LEU A 286 11.66 -19.33 10.49
C LEU A 286 11.84 -20.78 10.06
N PHE A 287 11.94 -21.04 8.77
CA PHE A 287 12.07 -22.38 8.18
C PHE A 287 13.15 -22.39 7.11
N ASP A 288 13.79 -23.54 6.91
CA ASP A 288 14.71 -23.86 5.79
C ASP A 288 14.01 -24.58 4.63
N TYR A 289 12.67 -24.68 4.69
CA TYR A 289 11.80 -25.24 3.65
C TYR A 289 10.53 -24.39 3.50
N ASP A 290 9.83 -24.53 2.38
CA ASP A 290 8.51 -23.92 2.20
C ASP A 290 7.51 -24.54 3.19
N PRO A 291 6.97 -23.79 4.17
CA PRO A 291 6.08 -24.37 5.17
C PRO A 291 4.68 -24.74 4.61
N LYS A 292 4.41 -24.46 3.33
CA LYS A 292 3.12 -24.78 2.69
C LYS A 292 2.90 -26.29 2.59
N ASN A 293 1.68 -26.73 2.93
CA ASN A 293 1.23 -28.13 2.86
C ASN A 293 2.01 -29.13 3.73
N VAL A 294 2.70 -28.65 4.78
CA VAL A 294 3.40 -29.50 5.74
C VAL A 294 2.49 -29.78 6.94
N SER A 295 2.29 -31.05 7.27
CA SER A 295 1.39 -31.49 8.35
C SER A 295 1.95 -31.21 9.76
N ASN A 296 3.28 -31.25 9.91
CA ASN A 296 3.98 -30.97 11.16
C ASN A 296 5.06 -29.90 10.95
N LEU A 297 4.77 -28.66 11.37
CA LEU A 297 5.69 -27.54 11.23
C LEU A 297 6.82 -27.64 12.26
N ASN A 298 8.05 -27.79 11.77
CA ASN A 298 9.28 -27.75 12.56
C ASN A 298 10.10 -26.50 12.18
N PRO A 299 9.95 -25.38 12.89
CA PRO A 299 10.70 -24.15 12.60
C PRO A 299 12.11 -24.21 13.20
N LEU A 300 13.08 -23.59 12.52
CA LEU A 300 14.41 -23.31 13.04
C LEU A 300 14.35 -22.35 14.24
N VAL A 301 13.46 -21.36 14.15
CA VAL A 301 13.21 -20.37 15.19
C VAL A 301 11.71 -20.15 15.29
N ARG A 302 11.21 -20.15 16.52
CA ARG A 302 9.81 -19.84 16.84
C ARG A 302 9.77 -18.74 17.89
N VAL A 303 8.99 -17.70 17.61
CA VAL A 303 8.68 -16.64 18.58
C VAL A 303 7.17 -16.43 18.67
N ASP A 304 6.66 -16.16 19.87
CA ASP A 304 5.27 -15.77 20.04
C ASP A 304 5.04 -14.39 19.41
N ALA A 305 3.89 -14.21 18.75
CA ALA A 305 3.57 -12.96 18.07
C ALA A 305 3.39 -11.78 19.03
N ASN A 306 3.00 -12.05 20.28
CA ASN A 306 2.73 -11.03 21.30
C ASN A 306 3.97 -10.66 22.13
N ASP A 307 5.00 -11.50 22.15
CA ASP A 307 6.21 -11.27 22.95
C ASP A 307 7.09 -10.13 22.39
N PHE A 308 6.89 -9.74 21.13
CA PHE A 308 7.75 -8.79 20.42
C PHE A 308 6.94 -7.75 19.63
N PRO A 309 7.50 -6.55 19.41
CA PRO A 309 6.80 -5.42 18.79
C PRO A 309 6.73 -5.51 17.25
N GLY A 310 6.54 -6.70 16.69
CA GLY A 310 6.52 -6.91 15.23
C GLY A 310 7.89 -7.22 14.60
N TYR A 311 8.91 -7.48 15.42
CA TYR A 311 10.27 -7.74 14.94
C TYR A 311 11.05 -8.65 15.90
N TYR A 312 11.86 -9.57 15.36
CA TYR A 312 12.79 -10.38 16.13
C TYR A 312 14.06 -10.71 15.34
N ARG A 313 15.24 -10.46 15.92
CA ARG A 313 16.53 -10.87 15.34
C ARG A 313 16.92 -12.25 15.85
N THR A 314 17.12 -13.18 14.92
CA THR A 314 17.46 -14.57 15.22
C THR A 314 18.96 -14.76 15.43
N ILE A 315 19.36 -16.00 15.77
CA ILE A 315 20.76 -16.43 15.75
C ILE A 315 21.17 -17.04 14.39
N VAL A 316 20.22 -17.23 13.47
CA VAL A 316 20.46 -17.91 12.19
C VAL A 316 21.06 -16.91 11.22
N GLU A 317 22.20 -17.26 10.62
CA GLU A 317 22.89 -16.40 9.66
C GLU A 317 22.44 -16.65 8.23
N PHE A 318 22.34 -15.57 7.45
CA PHE A 318 22.04 -15.62 6.02
C PHE A 318 23.33 -15.61 5.20
N PRO A 319 23.65 -16.72 4.49
CA PRO A 319 24.83 -16.78 3.64
C PRO A 319 24.81 -15.74 2.52
N ILE A 320 25.98 -15.45 1.96
CA ILE A 320 26.07 -14.75 0.68
C ILE A 320 25.86 -15.80 -0.42
N TYR A 321 24.77 -15.63 -1.18
CA TYR A 321 24.46 -16.49 -2.30
C TYR A 321 24.98 -15.87 -3.59
N SER A 322 25.57 -16.68 -4.47
CA SER A 322 25.74 -16.25 -5.86
C SER A 322 24.39 -16.32 -6.56
N LEU A 323 23.90 -15.18 -7.04
CA LEU A 323 22.61 -15.10 -7.73
C LEU A 323 22.73 -15.29 -9.26
N LYS A 324 23.96 -15.50 -9.76
CA LYS A 324 24.21 -15.81 -11.16
C LYS A 324 23.47 -17.11 -11.53
N ASN A 325 22.66 -17.07 -12.58
CA ASN A 325 21.81 -18.20 -13.02
C ASN A 325 20.75 -18.69 -12.00
N LYS A 326 20.53 -17.99 -10.89
CA LYS A 326 19.42 -18.31 -9.97
C LYS A 326 18.10 -17.77 -10.51
N SER A 327 17.04 -18.59 -10.40
CA SER A 327 15.65 -18.21 -10.65
C SER A 327 15.15 -17.24 -9.57
N GLU A 328 13.96 -16.64 -9.78
CA GLU A 328 13.29 -15.76 -8.81
C GLU A 328 12.57 -16.53 -7.69
N GLU A 329 12.97 -17.78 -7.44
CA GLU A 329 12.48 -18.59 -6.34
C GLU A 329 13.09 -18.17 -5.00
N CYS A 330 12.45 -18.59 -3.90
CA CYS A 330 12.95 -18.39 -2.55
C CYS A 330 14.33 -19.00 -2.34
N ILE A 331 15.21 -18.27 -1.67
CA ILE A 331 16.58 -18.73 -1.38
C ILE A 331 16.77 -18.99 0.11
N GLY A 332 17.08 -20.24 0.44
CA GLY A 332 17.50 -20.69 1.77
C GLY A 332 16.38 -20.75 2.81
N TYR A 333 15.69 -19.63 3.07
CA TYR A 333 14.85 -19.48 4.25
C TYR A 333 13.47 -18.88 3.96
N TRP A 334 12.50 -19.31 4.76
CA TRP A 334 11.11 -18.89 4.73
C TRP A 334 10.68 -18.37 6.09
N ILE A 335 9.82 -17.36 6.08
CA ILE A 335 9.09 -16.88 7.26
C ILE A 335 7.61 -17.22 7.10
N ALA A 336 6.95 -17.65 8.18
CA ALA A 336 5.50 -17.79 8.19
C ALA A 336 4.90 -17.22 9.48
N TYR A 337 3.68 -16.70 9.35
CA TYR A 337 2.80 -16.33 10.46
C TYR A 337 1.77 -17.43 10.65
N ILE A 338 1.73 -18.06 11.82
CA ILE A 338 0.89 -19.21 12.11
C ILE A 338 -0.16 -18.84 13.15
N ARG A 339 -1.43 -19.10 12.84
CA ARG A 339 -2.58 -18.94 13.74
C ARG A 339 -3.13 -20.27 14.23
N ASN A 340 -3.56 -20.29 15.50
CA ASN A 340 -4.18 -21.45 16.15
C ASN A 340 -3.35 -22.73 15.98
N LYS A 341 -2.03 -22.61 16.11
CA LYS A 341 -1.03 -23.70 16.03
C LYS A 341 -0.88 -24.41 14.67
N LYS A 342 -1.74 -24.18 13.66
CA LYS A 342 -1.69 -24.91 12.37
C LYS A 342 -1.94 -24.08 11.11
N LYS A 343 -2.64 -22.93 11.18
CA LYS A 343 -3.04 -22.19 10.00
C LYS A 343 -1.99 -21.15 9.60
N ILE A 344 -1.32 -21.35 8.47
CA ILE A 344 -0.44 -20.33 7.89
C ILE A 344 -1.32 -19.18 7.34
N LEU A 345 -1.23 -17.99 7.95
CA LEU A 345 -1.93 -16.79 7.50
C LEU A 345 -1.18 -16.09 6.37
N SER A 346 0.14 -16.08 6.47
CA SER A 346 1.04 -15.48 5.49
C SER A 346 2.37 -16.20 5.54
N LYS A 347 3.06 -16.24 4.40
CA LYS A 347 4.44 -16.71 4.29
C LYS A 347 5.19 -15.84 3.30
N ASN A 348 6.50 -15.72 3.50
CA ASN A 348 7.37 -15.00 2.60
C ASN A 348 8.79 -15.56 2.68
N CYS A 349 9.71 -15.05 1.86
CA CYS A 349 11.10 -15.46 1.80
C CYS A 349 11.94 -14.34 1.16
N ILE A 350 13.26 -14.43 1.31
CA ILE A 350 14.18 -13.66 0.46
C ILE A 350 14.28 -14.37 -0.90
N ARG A 351 14.24 -13.61 -1.99
CA ARG A 351 14.36 -14.12 -3.37
C ARG A 351 14.92 -13.05 -4.31
N PRO A 352 15.54 -13.45 -5.44
CA PRO A 352 15.88 -12.52 -6.50
C PRO A 352 14.63 -11.82 -7.07
N LYS A 353 14.81 -10.56 -7.47
CA LYS A 353 13.81 -9.68 -8.11
C LYS A 353 14.48 -8.99 -9.28
N LYS A 354 14.97 -9.79 -10.24
CA LYS A 354 15.88 -9.32 -11.29
C LYS A 354 15.18 -8.40 -12.29
N GLN A 355 13.88 -8.57 -12.49
CA GLN A 355 13.13 -7.86 -13.53
C GLN A 355 11.76 -7.33 -13.06
N TRP A 356 11.66 -6.94 -11.79
CA TRP A 356 10.38 -6.52 -11.19
C TRP A 356 9.73 -5.31 -11.91
N MET A 357 10.53 -4.40 -12.47
CA MET A 357 9.99 -3.24 -13.20
C MET A 357 9.38 -3.70 -14.53
N PHE A 358 10.08 -4.53 -15.29
CA PHE A 358 9.64 -5.02 -16.59
C PHE A 358 8.48 -6.01 -16.49
N ASP A 359 8.45 -6.84 -15.45
CA ASP A 359 7.30 -7.70 -15.16
C ASP A 359 6.05 -6.88 -14.84
N SER A 360 6.24 -5.69 -14.27
CA SER A 360 5.18 -4.72 -13.98
C SER A 360 4.92 -3.72 -15.12
N ARG A 361 5.50 -3.91 -16.31
CA ARG A 361 5.48 -2.92 -17.42
C ARG A 361 4.09 -2.44 -17.82
N PHE A 362 3.08 -3.29 -17.76
CA PHE A 362 1.70 -2.90 -18.10
C PHE A 362 1.06 -1.99 -17.05
N SER A 363 1.62 -1.96 -15.84
CA SER A 363 1.13 -1.14 -14.73
C SER A 363 1.94 0.15 -14.58
N ILE A 364 3.26 0.09 -14.71
CA ILE A 364 4.14 1.24 -14.44
C ILE A 364 4.78 1.84 -15.70
N GLY A 365 4.55 1.27 -16.88
CA GLY A 365 5.24 1.65 -18.12
C GLY A 365 5.05 3.11 -18.52
N GLU A 366 3.89 3.68 -18.25
CA GLU A 366 3.57 5.09 -18.55
C GLU A 366 4.08 6.06 -17.48
N PHE A 367 4.72 5.57 -16.40
CA PHE A 367 5.30 6.48 -15.41
C PHE A 367 6.51 7.18 -16.00
N PRO A 368 6.57 8.52 -15.92
CA PRO A 368 7.82 9.24 -16.07
C PRO A 368 8.86 8.69 -15.10
N LEU A 369 10.11 8.54 -15.53
CA LEU A 369 11.18 7.98 -14.72
C LEU A 369 11.30 8.67 -13.34
N HIS A 370 11.14 9.99 -13.31
CA HIS A 370 11.23 10.78 -12.09
C HIS A 370 10.13 10.47 -11.06
N SER A 371 8.98 9.92 -11.49
CA SER A 371 7.87 9.54 -10.61
C SER A 371 7.89 8.08 -10.17
N VAL A 372 8.87 7.29 -10.61
CA VAL A 372 9.03 5.90 -10.18
C VAL A 372 9.77 5.90 -8.84
N PHE A 373 9.24 5.16 -7.86
CA PHE A 373 9.98 4.88 -6.63
C PHE A 373 11.05 3.82 -6.94
N LEU A 374 12.32 4.21 -6.93
CA LEU A 374 13.46 3.32 -7.12
C LEU A 374 14.16 3.02 -5.78
N PRO A 375 14.35 1.75 -5.40
CA PRO A 375 15.21 1.38 -4.29
C PRO A 375 16.68 1.53 -4.72
N GLY A 376 17.48 2.18 -3.87
CA GLY A 376 18.87 2.51 -4.14
C GLY A 376 19.82 2.12 -3.02
N VAL A 377 21.11 2.23 -3.30
CA VAL A 377 22.19 2.03 -2.33
C VAL A 377 23.08 3.27 -2.27
N HIS A 378 23.44 3.67 -1.05
CA HIS A 378 24.52 4.63 -0.82
C HIS A 378 25.86 3.90 -0.96
N ASN A 379 26.81 4.52 -1.68
CA ASN A 379 28.11 3.92 -1.98
C ASN A 379 28.04 2.44 -2.41
N GLY A 380 27.30 2.15 -3.48
CA GLY A 380 27.09 0.77 -3.93
C GLY A 380 28.39 0.00 -4.20
N GLY A 381 29.46 0.70 -4.59
CA GLY A 381 30.79 0.13 -4.82
C GLY A 381 31.63 -0.13 -3.56
N SER A 382 31.18 0.30 -2.39
CA SER A 382 31.90 0.16 -1.11
C SER A 382 31.45 -1.10 -0.37
N TYR A 383 31.59 -2.24 -1.04
CA TYR A 383 31.15 -3.53 -0.54
C TYR A 383 32.30 -4.43 -0.09
N PHE A 384 32.15 -5.06 1.07
CA PHE A 384 32.94 -6.20 1.52
C PHE A 384 32.12 -7.03 2.51
N PRO A 385 32.02 -8.35 2.32
CA PRO A 385 31.51 -9.24 3.35
C PRO A 385 32.29 -9.04 4.65
N TYR A 386 31.59 -8.99 5.79
CA TYR A 386 32.29 -8.91 7.06
C TYR A 386 33.16 -10.14 7.30
N SER A 387 34.43 -9.91 7.62
CA SER A 387 35.35 -10.91 8.12
C SER A 387 36.10 -10.35 9.34
N PRO A 388 36.25 -11.12 10.44
CA PRO A 388 37.07 -10.72 11.59
C PRO A 388 38.50 -10.32 11.22
N SER A 389 39.09 -10.97 10.21
CA SER A 389 40.47 -10.72 9.79
C SER A 389 40.67 -9.35 9.13
N SER A 390 39.59 -8.75 8.63
CA SER A 390 39.58 -7.44 7.98
C SER A 390 38.82 -6.39 8.80
N ASP A 391 38.47 -6.69 10.05
CA ASP A 391 37.71 -5.78 10.92
C ASP A 391 38.65 -4.72 11.52
N THR A 392 38.67 -3.55 10.89
CA THR A 392 39.51 -2.40 11.24
C THR A 392 38.64 -1.17 11.37
N ILE A 393 39.15 -0.11 12.01
CA ILE A 393 38.45 1.18 12.05
C ILE A 393 38.11 1.70 10.64
N ILE A 394 39.02 1.50 9.67
CA ILE A 394 38.83 1.93 8.29
C ILE A 394 37.68 1.16 7.65
N THR A 395 37.67 -0.17 7.75
CA THR A 395 36.62 -0.99 7.14
C THR A 395 35.27 -0.79 7.84
N ARG A 396 35.24 -0.60 9.16
CA ARG A 396 34.01 -0.25 9.91
C ARG A 396 33.35 1.04 9.43
N TYR A 397 34.14 2.01 8.98
CA TYR A 397 33.68 3.34 8.57
C TYR A 397 33.71 3.60 7.06
N SER A 398 34.06 2.59 6.25
CA SER A 398 34.10 2.71 4.79
C SER A 398 33.19 1.71 4.07
N VAL A 399 32.84 0.58 4.70
CA VAL A 399 31.97 -0.44 4.11
C VAL A 399 30.51 -0.05 4.29
N CYS A 400 29.80 0.09 3.17
CA CYS A 400 28.39 0.46 3.12
C CYS A 400 27.48 -0.70 2.72
N GLN A 401 28.02 -1.73 2.04
CA GLN A 401 27.24 -2.87 1.55
C GLN A 401 27.96 -4.20 1.80
N ASP A 402 27.20 -5.30 1.89
CA ASP A 402 27.77 -6.66 1.96
C ASP A 402 27.82 -7.35 0.59
N GLU A 403 26.85 -7.05 -0.27
CA GLU A 403 26.66 -7.69 -1.56
C GLU A 403 27.45 -6.98 -2.67
N ASP A 404 27.93 -7.72 -3.66
CA ASP A 404 28.49 -7.14 -4.88
C ASP A 404 27.41 -6.46 -5.75
N ILE A 405 27.83 -5.76 -6.80
CA ILE A 405 26.92 -4.98 -7.65
C ILE A 405 25.89 -5.89 -8.32
N TYR A 406 26.30 -7.07 -8.80
CA TYR A 406 25.38 -8.01 -9.43
C TYR A 406 24.30 -8.47 -8.45
N ASN A 407 24.66 -8.81 -7.21
CA ASN A 407 23.72 -9.23 -6.18
C ASN A 407 22.82 -8.08 -5.73
N GLN A 408 23.35 -6.87 -5.53
CA GLN A 408 22.53 -5.68 -5.22
C GLN A 408 21.41 -5.50 -6.25
N LEU A 409 21.75 -5.53 -7.54
CA LEU A 409 20.78 -5.44 -8.64
C LEU A 409 19.84 -6.64 -8.68
N SER A 410 20.37 -7.86 -8.47
CA SER A 410 19.58 -9.10 -8.51
C SER A 410 18.56 -9.19 -7.38
N TYR A 411 18.81 -8.57 -6.23
CA TYR A 411 17.83 -8.44 -5.15
C TYR A 411 16.82 -7.31 -5.38
N GLY A 412 17.00 -6.48 -6.40
CA GLY A 412 16.00 -5.51 -6.87
C GLY A 412 16.40 -4.03 -6.77
N ILE A 413 17.63 -3.71 -6.38
CA ILE A 413 18.16 -2.33 -6.40
C ILE A 413 18.21 -1.80 -7.83
N ARG A 414 17.84 -0.53 -8.04
CA ARG A 414 17.82 0.13 -9.36
C ARG A 414 18.53 1.48 -9.39
N TYR A 415 19.12 1.90 -8.28
CA TYR A 415 19.96 3.08 -8.20
C TYR A 415 21.27 2.77 -7.47
N LEU A 416 22.41 3.04 -8.10
CA LEU A 416 23.75 2.84 -7.56
C LEU A 416 24.47 4.19 -7.43
N ASP A 417 24.74 4.63 -6.20
CA ASP A 417 25.67 5.73 -5.93
C ASP A 417 27.11 5.22 -6.00
N LEU A 418 27.88 5.64 -7.00
CA LEU A 418 29.28 5.25 -7.19
C LEU A 418 30.22 6.44 -7.11
N ARG A 419 31.36 6.25 -6.44
CA ARG A 419 32.42 7.25 -6.32
C ARG A 419 33.69 6.70 -6.93
N VAL A 420 34.24 7.39 -7.94
CA VAL A 420 35.31 6.85 -8.78
C VAL A 420 36.62 7.60 -8.56
N GLY A 421 37.66 6.88 -8.17
CA GLY A 421 39.03 7.36 -8.08
C GLY A 421 39.85 7.04 -9.33
N TYR A 422 40.88 7.87 -9.61
CA TYR A 422 41.88 7.64 -10.65
C TYR A 422 43.29 7.48 -10.04
N TYR A 423 43.96 6.38 -10.38
CA TYR A 423 45.26 5.99 -9.87
C TYR A 423 46.22 5.64 -11.02
N SER A 424 47.11 6.56 -11.37
CA SER A 424 48.01 6.42 -12.54
C SER A 424 49.10 5.35 -12.37
N ASP A 425 49.38 4.97 -11.13
CA ASP A 425 50.40 4.01 -10.71
C ASP A 425 49.93 2.55 -10.78
N LEU A 426 48.63 2.33 -11.02
CA LEU A 426 48.04 1.01 -11.06
C LEU A 426 47.78 0.53 -12.50
N PRO A 427 47.81 -0.79 -12.76
CA PRO A 427 47.41 -1.35 -14.05
C PRO A 427 45.97 -0.99 -14.43
N GLU A 428 45.05 -1.14 -13.48
CA GLU A 428 43.69 -0.62 -13.59
C GLU A 428 43.62 0.76 -12.94
N LYS A 429 43.36 1.79 -13.74
CA LYS A 429 43.44 3.18 -13.27
C LYS A 429 42.19 3.64 -12.53
N PHE A 430 41.02 3.10 -12.86
CA PHE A 430 39.74 3.52 -12.29
C PHE A 430 39.28 2.54 -11.22
N TRP A 431 38.94 3.05 -10.04
CA TRP A 431 38.48 2.26 -8.90
C TRP A 431 37.27 2.90 -8.27
N VAL A 432 36.41 2.08 -7.66
CA VAL A 432 35.36 2.58 -6.76
C VAL A 432 35.92 2.81 -5.36
N ASN A 433 35.47 3.89 -4.74
CA ASN A 433 36.01 4.43 -3.51
C ASN A 433 34.91 4.74 -2.48
N HIS A 434 35.28 4.72 -1.20
CA HIS A 434 34.62 5.49 -0.16
C HIS A 434 35.62 6.51 0.37
N ASP A 435 35.42 7.79 0.03
CA ASP A 435 36.42 8.84 0.29
C ASP A 435 37.82 8.43 -0.20
N VAL A 436 38.80 8.40 0.70
CA VAL A 436 40.19 8.03 0.39
C VAL A 436 40.42 6.52 0.29
N TYR A 437 39.48 5.70 0.75
CA TYR A 437 39.63 4.26 0.77
C TYR A 437 39.18 3.65 -0.56
N ARG A 438 40.05 2.83 -1.14
CA ARG A 438 39.88 2.18 -2.45
C ARG A 438 39.34 0.77 -2.25
N PHE A 439 38.27 0.42 -2.96
CA PHE A 439 37.60 -0.87 -2.85
C PHE A 439 37.94 -1.79 -4.01
N HIS A 440 37.21 -1.66 -5.12
CA HIS A 440 37.28 -2.56 -6.26
C HIS A 440 37.68 -1.80 -7.52
N PRO A 441 38.36 -2.45 -8.47
CA PRO A 441 38.54 -1.86 -9.79
C PRO A 441 37.17 -1.59 -10.42
N LEU A 442 37.04 -0.50 -11.18
CA LEU A 442 35.79 -0.16 -11.85
C LEU A 442 35.39 -1.23 -12.88
N SER A 443 36.34 -2.01 -13.39
CA SER A 443 36.07 -3.16 -14.27
C SER A 443 35.20 -4.23 -13.61
N ALA A 444 35.37 -4.49 -12.31
CA ALA A 444 34.52 -5.44 -11.59
C ALA A 444 33.05 -4.99 -11.59
N VAL A 445 32.82 -3.70 -11.33
CA VAL A 445 31.48 -3.08 -11.36
C VAL A 445 30.87 -3.12 -12.76
N VAL A 446 31.65 -2.79 -13.79
CA VAL A 446 31.22 -2.85 -15.19
C VAL A 446 30.86 -4.28 -15.61
N ASN A 447 31.66 -5.27 -15.21
CA ASN A 447 31.39 -6.68 -15.50
C ASN A 447 30.09 -7.16 -14.84
N ASP A 448 29.83 -6.74 -13.59
CA ASP A 448 28.60 -7.07 -12.88
C ASP A 448 27.37 -6.39 -13.50
N LEU A 449 27.48 -5.13 -13.93
CA LEU A 449 26.44 -4.44 -14.70
C LEU A 449 26.13 -5.18 -16.01
N LEU A 450 27.16 -5.54 -16.78
CA LEU A 450 27.02 -6.29 -18.03
C LEU A 450 26.38 -7.66 -17.82
N ALA A 451 26.72 -8.35 -16.73
CA ALA A 451 26.09 -9.62 -16.39
C ALA A 451 24.60 -9.43 -16.06
N PHE A 452 24.24 -8.38 -15.31
CA PHE A 452 22.86 -8.12 -14.94
C PHE A 452 21.97 -7.73 -16.13
N VAL A 453 22.41 -6.81 -16.99
CA VAL A 453 21.59 -6.34 -18.13
C VAL A 453 21.38 -7.39 -19.22
N LYS A 454 22.16 -8.47 -19.22
CA LYS A 454 21.92 -9.64 -20.08
C LYS A 454 20.74 -10.49 -19.61
N GLU A 455 20.42 -10.46 -18.32
CA GLU A 455 19.36 -11.25 -17.70
C GLU A 455 18.12 -10.42 -17.33
N SER A 456 18.19 -9.09 -17.43
CA SER A 456 17.12 -8.19 -17.00
C SER A 456 16.84 -7.08 -17.99
N ARG A 457 15.56 -6.70 -18.08
CA ARG A 457 15.08 -5.53 -18.82
C ARG A 457 14.77 -4.35 -17.91
N ASP A 458 15.09 -4.42 -16.62
CA ASP A 458 14.85 -3.32 -15.70
C ASP A 458 15.82 -2.17 -15.91
N VAL A 459 15.33 -0.96 -15.68
CA VAL A 459 16.12 0.28 -15.81
C VAL A 459 16.99 0.46 -14.57
N VAL A 460 18.29 0.65 -14.76
CA VAL A 460 19.26 0.89 -13.69
C VAL A 460 19.86 2.27 -13.86
N ILE A 461 19.81 3.09 -12.80
CA ILE A 461 20.53 4.36 -12.72
C ILE A 461 21.88 4.10 -12.05
N VAL A 462 22.95 4.33 -12.80
CA VAL A 462 24.33 4.32 -12.30
C VAL A 462 24.77 5.77 -12.17
N ASP A 463 24.85 6.28 -10.94
CA ASP A 463 25.26 7.66 -10.66
C ASP A 463 26.75 7.69 -10.29
N ILE A 464 27.60 8.13 -11.22
CA ILE A 464 28.99 8.46 -10.94
C ILE A 464 29.01 9.83 -10.24
N HIS A 465 28.67 9.78 -8.95
CA HIS A 465 28.28 10.95 -8.16
C HIS A 465 29.47 11.79 -7.68
N ARG A 466 30.61 11.15 -7.40
CA ARG A 466 31.81 11.84 -6.87
C ARG A 466 33.10 11.25 -7.40
N PHE A 467 34.14 12.07 -7.36
CA PHE A 467 35.49 11.72 -7.81
C PHE A 467 36.52 11.97 -6.70
N PRO A 468 36.56 11.15 -5.64
CA PRO A 468 37.27 11.47 -4.40
C PRO A 468 38.81 11.44 -4.54
N ALA A 469 39.36 10.77 -5.55
CA ALA A 469 40.81 10.63 -5.73
C ALA A 469 41.22 10.81 -7.20
N GLY A 470 42.30 11.54 -7.45
CA GLY A 470 42.94 11.61 -8.77
C GLY A 470 42.27 12.53 -9.80
N PHE A 471 41.07 13.05 -9.54
CA PHE A 471 40.38 14.04 -10.38
C PHE A 471 40.51 15.45 -9.77
N LYS A 472 41.60 16.16 -10.11
CA LYS A 472 41.78 17.58 -9.72
C LYS A 472 40.80 18.46 -10.49
N SER A 473 40.42 19.61 -9.92
CA SER A 473 39.59 20.61 -10.60
C SER A 473 40.16 20.95 -11.98
N ASN A 474 39.29 20.92 -13.00
CA ASN A 474 39.59 21.16 -14.42
C ASN A 474 40.37 20.07 -15.19
N ASN A 475 40.57 18.85 -14.64
CA ASN A 475 41.23 17.78 -15.39
C ASN A 475 40.30 17.06 -16.38
N ARG A 476 39.99 17.74 -17.49
CA ARG A 476 39.12 17.23 -18.57
C ARG A 476 39.63 15.93 -19.19
N ALA A 477 40.94 15.73 -19.28
CA ALA A 477 41.54 14.54 -19.89
C ALA A 477 41.19 13.26 -19.14
N LYS A 478 41.19 13.28 -17.80
CA LYS A 478 40.82 12.11 -16.98
C LYS A 478 39.34 11.79 -17.04
N HIS A 479 38.48 12.82 -17.04
CA HIS A 479 37.06 12.63 -17.28
C HIS A 479 36.81 12.02 -18.66
N GLN A 480 37.49 12.52 -19.70
CA GLN A 480 37.41 11.94 -21.04
C GLN A 480 37.88 10.47 -21.08
N GLU A 481 38.98 10.13 -20.40
CA GLU A 481 39.48 8.75 -20.32
C GLU A 481 38.45 7.82 -19.64
N LEU A 482 37.81 8.28 -18.56
CA LEU A 482 36.77 7.54 -17.85
C LEU A 482 35.52 7.35 -18.73
N VAL A 483 35.06 8.40 -19.40
CA VAL A 483 33.89 8.32 -20.27
C VAL A 483 34.17 7.40 -21.45
N ASN A 484 35.33 7.51 -22.09
CA ASN A 484 35.73 6.60 -23.16
C ASN A 484 35.78 5.14 -22.69
N TYR A 485 36.20 4.89 -21.44
CA TYR A 485 36.16 3.55 -20.86
C TYR A 485 34.72 3.05 -20.66
N LEU A 486 33.84 3.88 -20.07
CA LEU A 486 32.45 3.53 -19.81
C LEU A 486 31.64 3.34 -21.10
N GLU A 487 31.77 4.24 -22.08
CA GLU A 487 31.07 4.13 -23.37
C GLU A 487 31.56 2.93 -24.18
N ARG A 488 32.87 2.62 -24.18
CA ARG A 488 33.37 1.40 -24.82
C ARG A 488 32.83 0.13 -24.18
N SER A 489 32.59 0.15 -22.87
CA SER A 489 32.23 -1.07 -22.12
C SER A 489 30.72 -1.27 -22.00
N LEU A 490 29.94 -0.19 -21.87
CA LEU A 490 28.50 -0.22 -21.60
C LEU A 490 27.66 0.42 -22.72
N GLY A 491 28.28 1.02 -23.74
CA GLY A 491 27.62 1.93 -24.69
C GLY A 491 26.35 1.38 -25.34
N GLU A 492 26.34 0.09 -25.70
CA GLU A 492 25.16 -0.57 -26.30
C GLU A 492 23.97 -0.72 -25.33
N HIS A 493 24.22 -0.57 -24.03
CA HIS A 493 23.22 -0.65 -22.97
C HIS A 493 22.88 0.72 -22.37
N LEU A 494 23.58 1.79 -22.78
CA LEU A 494 23.35 3.14 -22.27
C LEU A 494 22.12 3.77 -22.93
N ILE A 495 21.32 4.43 -22.11
CA ILE A 495 20.13 5.17 -22.51
C ILE A 495 20.55 6.61 -22.83
N PRO A 496 20.34 7.12 -24.06
CA PRO A 496 20.80 8.45 -24.45
C PRO A 496 20.02 9.56 -23.73
N ARG A 497 20.72 10.63 -23.33
CA ARG A 497 20.10 11.81 -22.66
C ARG A 497 19.03 12.50 -23.52
N ALA A 498 19.10 12.33 -24.84
CA ALA A 498 18.16 12.92 -25.79
C ALA A 498 16.69 12.52 -25.57
N LEU A 499 16.43 11.43 -24.82
CA LEU A 499 15.08 11.03 -24.41
C LEU A 499 14.40 12.04 -23.48
N GLY A 500 15.15 12.90 -22.80
CA GLY A 500 14.62 13.97 -21.95
C GLY A 500 14.27 13.54 -20.53
N LEU A 501 13.93 14.51 -19.67
CA LEU A 501 13.67 14.29 -18.25
C LEU A 501 12.29 13.69 -17.95
N ASP A 502 11.33 13.91 -18.85
CA ASP A 502 9.96 13.38 -18.76
C ASP A 502 9.83 11.99 -19.42
N VAL A 503 10.96 11.33 -19.74
CA VAL A 503 10.98 10.00 -20.37
C VAL A 503 10.20 8.99 -19.54
N THR A 504 9.34 8.20 -20.19
CA THR A 504 8.60 7.12 -19.52
C THR A 504 9.41 5.82 -19.51
N LEU A 505 9.05 4.87 -18.64
CA LEU A 505 9.65 3.53 -18.66
C LEU A 505 9.40 2.81 -20.01
N ASN A 506 8.22 3.00 -20.62
CA ASN A 506 7.92 2.47 -21.94
C ASN A 506 8.82 3.04 -23.04
N ASP A 507 9.13 4.32 -22.99
CA ASP A 507 10.07 4.93 -23.94
C ASP A 507 11.47 4.33 -23.78
N ILE A 508 11.92 4.13 -22.54
CA ILE A 508 13.20 3.50 -22.23
C ILE A 508 13.24 2.06 -22.78
N TRP A 509 12.24 1.22 -22.47
CA TRP A 509 12.23 -0.17 -22.91
C TRP A 509 12.23 -0.34 -24.43
N ARG A 510 11.65 0.61 -25.19
CA ARG A 510 11.70 0.61 -26.67
C ARG A 510 13.11 0.78 -27.22
N THR A 511 14.05 1.34 -26.46
CA THR A 511 15.44 1.52 -26.90
C THR A 511 16.27 0.25 -26.89
N ASN A 512 15.79 -0.83 -26.23
CA ASN A 512 16.58 -2.01 -25.86
C ASN A 512 17.80 -1.74 -24.93
N SER A 513 18.00 -0.50 -24.48
CA SER A 513 18.96 -0.12 -23.46
C SER A 513 18.30 -0.09 -22.07
N THR A 514 19.10 -0.27 -21.02
CA THR A 514 18.61 -0.36 -19.64
C THR A 514 19.41 0.48 -18.64
N ILE A 515 20.56 1.04 -19.01
CA ILE A 515 21.43 1.78 -18.10
C ILE A 515 21.31 3.29 -18.34
N ILE A 516 20.91 4.03 -17.32
CA ILE A 516 21.06 5.48 -17.26
C ILE A 516 22.37 5.78 -16.54
N LEU A 517 23.33 6.36 -17.26
CA LEU A 517 24.63 6.73 -16.69
C LEU A 517 24.62 8.22 -16.32
N ALA A 518 24.35 8.51 -15.04
CA ALA A 518 24.43 9.87 -14.50
C ALA A 518 25.87 10.21 -14.10
N TYR A 519 26.28 11.46 -14.34
CA TYR A 519 27.68 11.88 -14.16
C TYR A 519 27.78 13.26 -13.49
N ALA A 520 28.56 13.35 -12.41
CA ALA A 520 28.63 14.54 -11.56
C ALA A 520 29.36 15.75 -12.16
N ASP A 521 30.39 15.55 -12.99
CA ASP A 521 31.03 16.68 -13.66
C ASP A 521 30.11 17.23 -14.75
N ARG A 522 29.49 18.38 -14.46
CA ARG A 522 28.49 19.02 -15.32
C ARG A 522 29.00 19.28 -16.73
N HIS A 523 30.27 19.68 -16.89
CA HIS A 523 30.82 19.93 -18.22
C HIS A 523 30.84 18.64 -19.04
N THR A 524 31.41 17.57 -18.48
CA THR A 524 31.49 16.25 -19.11
C THR A 524 30.11 15.67 -19.42
N ALA A 525 29.17 15.75 -18.49
CA ALA A 525 27.80 15.27 -18.68
C ALA A 525 27.06 16.00 -19.81
N MET A 526 27.32 17.30 -20.00
CA MET A 526 26.67 18.09 -21.04
C MET A 526 27.31 17.93 -22.42
N THR A 527 28.58 17.53 -22.51
CA THR A 527 29.30 17.34 -23.77
C THR A 527 29.15 15.94 -24.37
N HIS A 528 28.73 14.94 -23.59
CA HIS A 528 28.56 13.57 -24.05
C HIS A 528 27.06 13.19 -24.14
N PRO A 529 26.59 12.65 -25.28
CA PRO A 529 25.16 12.39 -25.49
C PRO A 529 24.62 11.18 -24.68
N LEU A 530 25.49 10.25 -24.28
CA LEU A 530 25.13 9.07 -23.49
C LEU A 530 25.16 9.31 -21.98
N LEU A 531 25.59 10.50 -21.53
CA LEU A 531 25.64 10.86 -20.13
C LEU A 531 24.43 11.70 -19.73
N TRP A 532 23.84 11.34 -18.60
CA TRP A 532 22.79 12.11 -17.95
C TRP A 532 23.38 13.08 -16.93
N PRO A 533 22.69 14.20 -16.64
CA PRO A 533 23.05 15.04 -15.51
C PRO A 533 23.03 14.23 -14.22
N THR A 534 23.86 14.62 -13.26
CA THR A 534 23.92 14.00 -11.94
C THR A 534 22.56 13.95 -11.26
N ILE A 535 22.30 12.86 -10.53
CA ILE A 535 21.11 12.76 -9.70
C ILE A 535 21.31 13.63 -8.46
N PRO A 536 20.43 14.61 -8.18
CA PRO A 536 20.51 15.37 -6.94
C PRO A 536 20.35 14.45 -5.73
N GLN A 537 21.37 14.40 -4.88
CA GLN A 537 21.36 13.65 -3.63
C GLN A 537 21.02 14.59 -2.46
N GLU A 538 19.97 14.26 -1.71
CA GLU A 538 19.59 14.90 -0.46
C GLU A 538 20.24 14.15 0.69
N TRP A 539 21.46 14.56 1.01
CA TRP A 539 22.27 13.98 2.07
C TRP A 539 22.31 14.88 3.30
N GLY A 540 21.81 14.36 4.42
CA GLY A 540 21.56 15.16 5.62
C GLY A 540 22.75 15.33 6.56
N ASP A 541 23.77 14.48 6.44
CA ASP A 541 24.88 14.35 7.39
C ASP A 541 24.36 14.35 8.85
N LYS A 542 23.59 13.32 9.20
CA LYS A 542 22.86 13.21 10.47
C LYS A 542 23.28 11.99 11.28
N GLN A 543 23.44 12.16 12.58
CA GLN A 543 23.91 11.12 13.50
C GLN A 543 22.78 10.47 14.31
N THR A 544 21.57 11.05 14.31
CA THR A 544 20.43 10.56 15.09
C THR A 544 19.18 10.37 14.23
N LEU A 545 18.40 9.33 14.56
CA LEU A 545 17.13 9.02 13.90
C LEU A 545 16.17 10.21 13.79
N PRO A 546 15.88 10.98 14.87
CA PRO A 546 14.94 12.11 14.77
C PRO A 546 15.43 13.21 13.83
N SER A 547 16.73 13.51 13.84
CA SER A 547 17.32 14.54 12.98
C SER A 547 17.34 14.10 11.51
N LEU A 548 17.58 12.80 11.25
CA LEU A 548 17.45 12.21 9.93
C LEU A 548 16.00 12.28 9.43
N LYS A 549 15.01 11.88 10.26
CA LYS A 549 13.58 11.96 9.88
C LYS A 549 13.17 13.39 9.54
N ALA A 550 13.58 14.37 10.34
CA ALA A 550 13.28 15.77 10.11
C ALA A 550 13.90 16.28 8.80
N PHE A 551 15.15 15.91 8.53
CA PHE A 551 15.83 16.26 7.28
C PHE A 551 15.14 15.64 6.06
N ILE A 552 14.88 14.33 6.07
CA ILE A 552 14.19 13.66 4.96
C ILE A 552 12.80 14.24 4.76
N LYS A 553 12.04 14.52 5.84
CA LYS A 553 10.74 15.19 5.73
C LYS A 553 10.85 16.53 4.98
N HIS A 554 11.85 17.34 5.29
CA HIS A 554 12.08 18.61 4.59
C HIS A 554 12.46 18.39 3.12
N ALA A 555 13.34 17.42 2.83
CA ALA A 555 13.72 17.06 1.47
C ALA A 555 12.52 16.57 0.64
N MET A 556 11.70 15.67 1.19
CA MET A 556 10.46 15.19 0.58
C MET A 556 9.53 16.36 0.28
N ASN A 557 9.25 17.24 1.24
CA ASN A 557 8.38 18.40 1.02
C ASN A 557 8.87 19.32 -0.11
N ARG A 558 10.19 19.48 -0.26
CA ARG A 558 10.80 20.32 -1.31
C ARG A 558 10.85 19.66 -2.68
N ARG A 559 11.08 18.34 -2.73
CA ARG A 559 11.45 17.63 -3.97
C ARG A 559 10.35 16.73 -4.53
N SER A 560 9.29 16.40 -3.78
CA SER A 560 8.26 15.44 -4.18
C SER A 560 7.58 15.73 -5.53
N TYR A 561 7.56 16.99 -5.97
CA TYR A 561 6.95 17.42 -7.24
C TYR A 561 7.99 17.78 -8.31
N SER A 562 9.24 17.33 -8.15
CA SER A 562 10.29 17.58 -9.14
C SER A 562 10.02 16.76 -10.41
N ASN A 563 10.25 17.38 -11.56
CA ASN A 563 10.22 16.73 -12.88
C ASN A 563 11.57 16.07 -13.25
N TYR A 564 12.35 15.66 -12.24
CA TYR A 564 13.62 14.96 -12.41
C TYR A 564 13.83 14.00 -11.24
N PRO A 565 14.50 12.85 -11.46
CA PRO A 565 14.79 11.91 -10.38
C PRO A 565 15.73 12.56 -9.36
N TRP A 566 15.53 12.26 -8.08
CA TRP A 566 16.39 12.70 -6.98
C TRP A 566 16.46 11.62 -5.92
N ALA A 567 17.57 11.55 -5.20
CA ALA A 567 17.81 10.53 -4.19
C ALA A 567 17.73 11.11 -2.78
N ALA A 568 16.83 10.54 -1.96
CA ALA A 568 16.92 10.66 -0.52
C ALA A 568 18.01 9.70 -0.04
N MET A 569 19.11 10.26 0.47
CA MET A 569 20.19 9.50 1.09
C MET A 569 19.79 9.24 2.54
N ALA A 570 19.19 8.08 2.77
CA ALA A 570 18.44 7.73 3.98
C ALA A 570 19.28 6.92 4.97
N GLU A 571 20.55 7.30 5.12
CA GLU A 571 21.49 6.72 6.07
C GLU A 571 21.89 7.71 7.18
N LEU A 572 22.30 7.16 8.32
CA LEU A 572 23.00 7.95 9.35
C LEU A 572 24.48 8.04 8.99
N THR A 573 25.05 9.23 9.17
CA THR A 573 26.44 9.53 8.81
C THR A 573 27.29 9.73 10.08
N PRO A 574 28.45 9.09 10.18
CA PRO A 574 29.38 9.34 11.27
C PRO A 574 30.09 10.69 11.10
N THR A 575 30.29 11.43 12.19
CA THR A 575 31.20 12.58 12.20
C THR A 575 32.65 12.12 12.32
N THR A 576 33.60 13.02 12.01
CA THR A 576 35.04 12.79 12.30
C THR A 576 35.29 12.52 13.79
N PHE A 577 34.51 13.12 14.69
CA PHE A 577 34.53 12.83 16.12
C PHE A 577 34.00 11.42 16.44
N ASP A 578 32.97 10.93 15.76
CA ASP A 578 32.46 9.57 15.96
C ASP A 578 33.49 8.51 15.57
N ILE A 579 34.25 8.74 14.48
CA ILE A 579 35.36 7.86 14.08
C ILE A 579 36.41 7.81 15.20
N LEU A 580 36.79 8.96 15.75
CA LEU A 580 37.84 9.06 16.78
C LEU A 580 37.41 8.50 18.14
N PHE A 581 36.18 8.76 18.59
CA PHE A 581 35.71 8.45 19.95
C PHE A 581 34.78 7.23 20.04
N ARG A 582 34.29 6.70 18.91
CA ARG A 582 33.48 5.47 18.83
C ARG A 582 34.04 4.48 17.80
N PRO A 583 35.31 4.07 17.91
CA PRO A 583 35.98 3.23 16.89
C PRO A 583 35.39 1.80 16.77
N SER A 584 34.53 1.39 17.69
CA SER A 584 33.88 0.06 17.71
C SER A 584 32.48 0.01 17.08
N GLU A 585 31.94 1.13 16.59
CA GLU A 585 30.56 1.20 16.08
C GLU A 585 30.47 0.97 14.57
N GLY A 586 30.94 1.92 13.76
CA GLY A 586 30.92 1.82 12.30
C GLY A 586 29.54 1.97 11.66
N ILE A 587 29.52 1.96 10.32
CA ILE A 587 28.32 2.16 9.49
C ILE A 587 27.31 1.03 9.73
N ARG A 588 27.77 -0.20 9.99
CA ARG A 588 26.90 -1.35 10.33
C ARG A 588 25.98 -1.07 11.52
N LYS A 589 26.52 -0.47 12.59
CA LYS A 589 25.72 -0.10 13.77
C LYS A 589 24.71 0.99 13.43
N LEU A 590 25.14 2.01 12.68
CA LEU A 590 24.29 3.11 12.24
C LEU A 590 23.12 2.61 11.39
N ALA A 591 23.38 1.76 10.40
CA ALA A 591 22.38 1.09 9.58
C ALA A 591 21.40 0.25 10.44
N GLY A 592 21.92 -0.50 11.42
CA GLY A 592 21.07 -1.27 12.34
C GLY A 592 20.14 -0.41 13.21
N LEU A 593 20.47 0.86 13.42
CA LEU A 593 19.59 1.83 14.09
C LEU A 593 18.57 2.44 13.12
N SER A 594 18.99 2.79 11.90
CA SER A 594 18.14 3.55 10.96
C SER A 594 17.20 2.71 10.11
N ASN A 595 17.66 1.56 9.62
CA ASN A 595 17.10 0.93 8.43
C ASN A 595 15.64 0.47 8.59
N ARG A 596 15.26 -0.02 9.78
CA ARG A 596 13.87 -0.39 10.06
C ARG A 596 12.93 0.83 10.06
N GLU A 597 13.36 1.93 10.68
CA GLU A 597 12.57 3.17 10.74
C GLU A 597 12.49 3.84 9.37
N VAL A 598 13.58 3.86 8.61
CA VAL A 598 13.60 4.36 7.22
C VAL A 598 12.64 3.57 6.35
N THR A 599 12.69 2.23 6.41
CA THR A 599 11.73 1.35 5.72
C THR A 599 10.29 1.71 6.09
N LYS A 600 10.03 1.94 7.37
CA LYS A 600 8.71 2.34 7.87
C LYS A 600 8.25 3.68 7.29
N TRP A 601 9.09 4.72 7.34
CA TRP A 601 8.72 6.06 6.86
C TRP A 601 8.39 6.05 5.36
N PHE A 602 9.17 5.35 4.54
CA PHE A 602 8.90 5.27 3.12
C PHE A 602 7.72 4.35 2.76
N ARG A 603 7.36 3.42 3.63
CA ARG A 603 6.15 2.60 3.48
C ARG A 603 4.88 3.33 3.89
N GLU A 604 4.94 4.17 4.92
CA GLU A 604 3.76 4.75 5.58
C GLU A 604 3.57 6.24 5.26
N ASP A 605 4.65 7.03 5.28
CA ASP A 605 4.60 8.49 5.21
C ASP A 605 4.84 9.04 3.78
N TRP A 606 5.60 8.32 2.95
CA TRP A 606 6.15 8.84 1.68
C TRP A 606 6.05 7.90 0.47
N TRP A 607 5.31 6.80 0.59
CA TRP A 607 5.16 5.80 -0.47
C TRP A 607 4.58 6.40 -1.76
N ASP A 608 3.76 7.44 -1.65
CA ASP A 608 3.03 8.13 -2.73
C ASP A 608 3.92 9.03 -3.59
N ARG A 609 5.06 9.51 -3.05
CA ARG A 609 5.85 10.59 -3.65
C ARG A 609 7.37 10.44 -3.59
N ALA A 610 7.88 9.36 -3.00
CA ALA A 610 9.30 9.03 -3.05
C ALA A 610 9.80 8.81 -4.49
N SER A 611 10.99 9.33 -4.80
CA SER A 611 11.71 9.11 -6.05
C SER A 611 12.75 8.01 -5.83
N ILE A 612 14.01 8.32 -5.57
CA ILE A 612 15.01 7.33 -5.19
C ILE A 612 15.21 7.34 -3.67
N VAL A 613 15.32 6.16 -3.05
CA VAL A 613 15.71 6.02 -1.64
C VAL A 613 16.95 5.16 -1.56
N ALA A 614 18.08 5.77 -1.23
CA ALA A 614 19.36 5.11 -1.06
C ALA A 614 19.63 4.79 0.41
N VAL A 615 20.12 3.58 0.69
CA VAL A 615 20.42 3.12 2.06
C VAL A 615 21.77 2.40 2.13
N ASP A 616 22.34 2.31 3.32
CA ASP A 616 23.44 1.39 3.63
C ASP A 616 22.89 0.00 3.99
N PHE A 617 23.60 -1.07 3.62
CA PHE A 617 23.23 -2.47 3.89
C PHE A 617 21.79 -2.81 3.53
N PHE A 618 21.43 -2.68 2.26
CA PHE A 618 20.02 -2.72 1.82
C PHE A 618 19.23 -3.98 2.22
N LEU A 619 19.87 -5.15 2.37
CA LEU A 619 19.20 -6.37 2.84
C LEU A 619 18.69 -6.27 4.28
N SER A 620 19.14 -5.29 5.05
CA SER A 620 18.59 -5.00 6.37
C SER A 620 17.34 -4.09 6.33
N THR A 621 16.79 -3.88 5.13
CA THR A 621 15.55 -3.13 4.88
C THR A 621 14.59 -3.99 4.05
N ASP A 622 13.32 -3.59 4.02
CA ASP A 622 12.34 -4.08 3.05
C ASP A 622 12.17 -3.10 1.88
N ILE A 623 13.14 -2.20 1.66
CA ILE A 623 12.93 -1.01 0.80
C ILE A 623 12.62 -1.38 -0.65
N VAL A 624 13.14 -2.51 -1.13
CA VAL A 624 12.85 -3.02 -2.49
C VAL A 624 11.37 -3.38 -2.60
N ASP A 625 10.84 -4.17 -1.67
CA ASP A 625 9.43 -4.52 -1.68
C ASP A 625 8.55 -3.30 -1.41
N VAL A 626 8.96 -2.39 -0.53
CA VAL A 626 8.27 -1.11 -0.34
C VAL A 626 8.16 -0.32 -1.64
N ALA A 627 9.26 -0.19 -2.40
CA ALA A 627 9.26 0.52 -3.67
C ALA A 627 8.39 -0.16 -4.74
N ILE A 628 8.49 -1.48 -4.89
CA ILE A 628 7.64 -2.26 -5.82
C ILE A 628 6.16 -2.01 -5.50
N ASN A 629 5.79 -2.18 -4.24
CA ASN A 629 4.40 -2.04 -3.81
C ASN A 629 3.90 -0.60 -3.95
N ALA A 630 4.73 0.39 -3.59
CA ALA A 630 4.40 1.79 -3.75
C ALA A 630 4.10 2.17 -5.19
N ASN A 631 4.89 1.68 -6.17
CA ASN A 631 4.62 1.95 -7.58
C ASN A 631 3.29 1.34 -8.05
N LEU A 632 2.98 0.11 -7.61
CA LEU A 632 1.69 -0.54 -7.90
C LEU A 632 0.51 0.16 -7.21
N ASP A 633 0.73 0.66 -6.01
CA ASP A 633 -0.27 1.41 -5.25
C ASP A 633 -0.52 2.79 -5.88
N ARG A 634 0.51 3.46 -6.40
CA ARG A 634 0.36 4.72 -7.16
C ARG A 634 -0.49 4.56 -8.41
N ILE A 635 -0.29 3.50 -9.21
CA ILE A 635 -1.10 3.29 -10.42
C ILE A 635 -2.55 2.97 -10.07
N TYR A 636 -2.78 2.16 -9.03
CA TYR A 636 -4.12 1.94 -8.50
C TYR A 636 -4.79 3.29 -8.18
N CYS A 637 -4.06 4.16 -7.49
CA CYS A 637 -4.54 5.49 -7.13
C CYS A 637 -4.78 6.44 -8.31
N ILE A 638 -3.92 6.43 -9.33
CA ILE A 638 -4.10 7.22 -10.56
C ILE A 638 -5.33 6.75 -11.33
N ASN A 639 -5.58 5.44 -11.39
CA ASN A 639 -6.75 4.91 -12.08
C ASN A 639 -8.05 5.26 -11.34
N VAL A 640 -8.01 5.29 -10.01
CA VAL A 640 -9.13 5.75 -9.18
C VAL A 640 -9.34 7.27 -9.31
N SER A 641 -8.28 8.09 -9.41
CA SER A 641 -8.41 9.55 -9.51
C SER A 641 -8.81 10.05 -10.91
N ARG A 642 -8.40 9.37 -11.98
CA ARG A 642 -8.85 9.69 -13.35
C ARG A 642 -10.34 9.47 -13.57
N SER A 643 -11.01 8.71 -12.69
CA SER A 643 -12.48 8.55 -12.71
C SER A 643 -13.25 9.64 -11.95
N THR A 644 -12.61 10.52 -11.19
CA THR A 644 -13.30 11.46 -10.27
C THR A 644 -12.59 12.81 -10.11
N THR A 645 -13.18 13.90 -10.63
CA THR A 645 -12.73 15.30 -10.38
C THR A 645 -13.85 16.13 -9.74
N PHE A 646 -13.63 16.77 -8.58
CA PHE A 646 -14.52 17.81 -8.03
C PHE A 646 -13.81 18.87 -7.15
N PRO A 647 -14.45 20.05 -6.92
CA PRO A 647 -14.10 21.08 -5.92
C PRO A 647 -15.00 21.06 -4.65
N VAL A 648 -14.51 21.62 -3.53
CA VAL A 648 -15.19 21.66 -2.21
C VAL A 648 -15.96 22.97 -2.00
N ASN A 649 -17.26 22.87 -1.74
CA ASN A 649 -18.09 23.83 -1.00
C ASN A 649 -19.37 23.09 -0.57
N ASP A 650 -19.62 22.85 0.72
CA ASP A 650 -20.98 22.71 1.32
C ASP A 650 -20.99 22.45 2.85
N THR A 651 -22.11 22.82 3.50
CA THR A 651 -22.38 23.05 4.95
C THR A 651 -22.61 21.80 5.84
N ALA A 652 -22.26 21.87 7.14
CA ALA A 652 -22.49 20.84 8.17
C ALA A 652 -23.55 21.23 9.24
N LEU A 653 -24.28 20.25 9.82
CA LEU A 653 -25.30 20.43 10.88
C LEU A 653 -24.86 19.73 12.20
N VAL A 654 -25.24 20.27 13.39
CA VAL A 654 -24.80 19.78 14.71
C VAL A 654 -25.96 19.43 15.66
N ASN A 655 -25.88 18.31 16.38
CA ASN A 655 -26.84 17.91 17.44
C ASN A 655 -26.16 17.29 18.69
N PRO A 656 -26.66 17.55 19.92
CA PRO A 656 -26.22 16.89 21.16
C PRO A 656 -26.80 15.48 21.31
N VAL A 657 -26.01 14.50 21.77
CA VAL A 657 -26.49 13.11 21.99
C VAL A 657 -25.96 12.46 23.27
N SER A 658 -26.83 11.71 23.95
CA SER A 658 -26.51 10.65 24.90
C SER A 658 -26.85 9.29 24.27
N ILE A 659 -25.89 8.36 24.25
CA ILE A 659 -26.13 6.97 23.83
C ILE A 659 -26.48 6.19 25.10
N PRO A 660 -27.64 5.51 25.18
CA PRO A 660 -27.98 4.67 26.32
C PRO A 660 -26.93 3.55 26.49
N TYR A 661 -26.44 3.37 27.71
CA TYR A 661 -25.50 2.29 28.08
C TYR A 661 -26.20 0.96 28.29
#